data_AF-A0A957G2S2-F1
#
_entry.id   AF-A0A957G2S2-F1
#
_cell.length_a   1.000
_cell.length_b   1.000
_cell.length_c   1.000
_cell.angle_alpha   90.00
_cell.angle_beta   90.00
_cell.angle_gamma   90.00
#
_symmetry.space_group_name_H-M   'P 1'
#
loop_
_entity.id
_entity.type
_entity.pdbx_description
1 polymer ?
#
loop_
_entity_poly.entity_id
_entity_poly.type
_entity_poly.pdbx_seq_one_letter_code
_entity_poly.pdbx_strand_id
1 'polypeptide(L)'
;SNSLCAPSWPPAGGWQEHSKNAVLGDAIGGNNSWTTGEGTQHGYQASERTHDLMVRDGNFDTASTAEPFIEVFSAGNSGTGGLTAPKEAKNLIVTAASNNGRAGDIDGIASFSSVGPAVDGRIVPTIAAPGATIASARRIAGAAQCGTPISGTGNHYAFCSGTSMAAPHTSGAIVLVTEWWRNFNGDETPSPAMAKALLVNGAVDMGTPDIPNNNEGWGRINVTNIISPTSTAIYRDQLDMFNNTGEQYSLEVGIADPSEPLKITIAWSDAPGAVGANPALVNNLDLTVMVGSDTYLGNNFSGGWSVTGGAADTINNLENVYVQNPTGSVIIVVDASNIAGDGVPYNGDTTDQDFVLVCSNCALFPDFALSADPSSAIICAPADAVYDLTVSQILGYDDNVTLSASGNPAGTTAAFTTNPVTTPGTSQLTVGNTGSATAGSYALDVVGVATTSTHTITLGLDLYTAVPLSPTLIAPANGAIDVSFQPTFSWNDATQGQDYLLEVATDMAFANVIISETLDTTSYTPAGNLTPNATYYWRVTPTNVCGDGAASAVYSFTVREAELLGCSVPEVTFTDGIPVTWTVVDNTGGSGIVWTTVSDSACGIGNQTGGSGEAACADSDAAGSGAPAYNTELVTNLIDTTGFSQIDLDFNAYYRDVGAGNDLFKVDVWNGISWINLLTWDANHDGQAVSLDNIVALNDVQFRFTYAGNGFDWYAQVDDVSITCHGSEYMHFLPIINHP
;
A
#
# COMPACT_ATOMS: atom_id res chain seq x y z
N SER A 1 34.01 -25.72 5.79
CA SER A 1 32.93 -25.87 6.79
C SER A 1 32.08 -24.62 6.73
N ASN A 2 30.74 -24.72 6.78
CA ASN A 2 29.91 -23.52 6.89
C ASN A 2 30.14 -22.91 8.28
N SER A 3 30.81 -21.75 8.35
CA SER A 3 31.10 -21.04 9.59
C SER A 3 29.81 -20.62 10.33
N LEU A 4 28.68 -20.49 9.63
CA LEU A 4 27.35 -20.24 10.23
C LEU A 4 26.77 -21.45 10.97
N CYS A 5 27.34 -22.65 10.77
CA CYS A 5 26.94 -23.88 11.47
C CYS A 5 27.94 -24.28 12.56
N ALA A 6 28.84 -23.37 12.95
CA ALA A 6 29.81 -23.63 14.01
C ALA A 6 29.09 -23.81 15.37
N PRO A 7 29.59 -24.70 16.24
CA PRO A 7 28.99 -24.93 17.57
C PRO A 7 29.16 -23.74 18.54
N SER A 8 29.99 -22.75 18.18
CA SER A 8 30.14 -21.47 18.88
C SER A 8 29.82 -20.32 17.91
N TRP A 9 29.07 -19.32 18.39
CA TRP A 9 28.71 -18.11 17.63
C TRP A 9 29.21 -16.86 18.36
N PRO A 10 30.04 -15.99 17.74
CA PRO A 10 30.65 -16.16 16.41
C PRO A 10 31.61 -17.37 16.35
N PRO A 11 31.96 -17.86 15.15
CA PRO A 11 32.90 -18.98 15.01
C PRO A 11 34.29 -18.63 15.54
N ALA A 12 35.12 -19.65 15.75
CA ALA A 12 36.54 -19.46 16.04
C ALA A 12 37.19 -18.64 14.91
N GLY A 13 37.74 -17.46 15.23
CA GLY A 13 38.24 -16.49 14.26
C GLY A 13 37.37 -15.23 14.09
N GLY A 14 36.15 -15.21 14.65
CA GLY A 14 35.26 -14.05 14.63
C GLY A 14 34.45 -13.91 13.33
N TRP A 15 33.76 -12.78 13.18
CA TRP A 15 32.96 -12.49 11.98
C TRP A 15 33.83 -12.27 10.73
N GLN A 16 35.07 -11.81 10.90
CA GLN A 16 36.03 -11.58 9.81
C GLN A 16 36.35 -12.86 9.02
N GLU A 17 36.30 -14.03 9.67
CA GLU A 17 36.48 -15.30 8.98
C GLU A 17 35.31 -15.59 8.02
N HIS A 18 34.11 -15.05 8.27
CA HIS A 18 32.99 -15.17 7.36
C HIS A 18 33.16 -14.33 6.09
N SER A 19 33.44 -13.03 6.24
CA SER A 19 33.65 -12.15 5.08
C SER A 19 34.82 -12.65 4.25
N LYS A 20 35.92 -13.07 4.88
CA LYS A 20 37.08 -13.63 4.18
C LYS A 20 36.70 -14.84 3.33
N ASN A 21 36.04 -15.83 3.94
CA ASN A 21 35.67 -17.04 3.21
C ASN A 21 34.65 -16.75 2.09
N ALA A 22 33.81 -15.72 2.25
CA ALA A 22 32.90 -15.27 1.20
C ALA A 22 33.65 -14.61 0.04
N VAL A 23 34.58 -13.69 0.33
CA VAL A 23 35.45 -13.03 -0.66
C VAL A 23 36.30 -14.05 -1.42
N LEU A 24 36.92 -15.01 -0.72
CA LEU A 24 37.66 -16.12 -1.35
C LEU A 24 36.78 -17.07 -2.18
N GLY A 25 35.46 -16.99 -2.01
CA GLY A 25 34.45 -17.68 -2.82
C GLY A 25 33.81 -16.80 -3.88
N ASP A 26 34.43 -15.66 -4.22
CA ASP A 26 33.99 -14.66 -5.19
C ASP A 26 32.66 -13.95 -4.84
N ALA A 27 32.23 -14.01 -3.58
CA ALA A 27 31.09 -13.24 -3.12
C ALA A 27 31.49 -11.77 -2.87
N ILE A 28 30.71 -10.85 -3.43
CA ILE A 28 30.89 -9.39 -3.26
C ILE A 28 30.28 -8.84 -1.97
N GLY A 29 29.59 -9.68 -1.20
CA GLY A 29 28.81 -9.28 -0.04
C GLY A 29 28.04 -10.43 0.62
N GLY A 30 27.28 -10.11 1.66
CA GLY A 30 26.52 -11.07 2.46
C GLY A 30 25.20 -10.55 3.01
N ASN A 31 24.20 -11.45 3.07
CA ASN A 31 22.95 -11.24 3.81
C ASN A 31 23.08 -11.75 5.25
N ASN A 32 22.73 -10.91 6.22
CA ASN A 32 22.87 -11.18 7.65
C ASN A 32 21.54 -11.00 8.38
N SER A 33 20.75 -12.06 8.43
CA SER A 33 19.42 -12.09 9.06
C SER A 33 19.46 -12.59 10.51
N TRP A 34 20.33 -12.02 11.34
CA TRP A 34 20.60 -12.46 12.72
C TRP A 34 20.94 -11.27 13.65
N THR A 35 21.27 -11.56 14.90
CA THR A 35 21.79 -10.59 15.89
C THR A 35 22.98 -11.19 16.63
N THR A 36 23.92 -10.36 17.10
CA THR A 36 25.05 -10.81 17.93
C THR A 36 24.59 -11.30 19.31
N GLY A 37 23.36 -10.95 19.72
CA GLY A 37 22.82 -11.29 21.05
C GLY A 37 23.16 -10.26 22.13
N GLU A 38 23.77 -9.13 21.78
CA GLU A 38 24.17 -8.07 22.73
C GLU A 38 23.03 -7.11 23.10
N GLY A 39 21.80 -7.40 22.65
CA GLY A 39 20.59 -6.67 23.00
C GLY A 39 20.15 -5.65 21.95
N THR A 40 19.26 -4.76 22.36
CA THR A 40 18.70 -3.66 21.56
C THR A 40 19.23 -2.31 22.01
N GLN A 41 19.37 -1.35 21.09
CA GLN A 41 19.78 0.04 21.37
C GLN A 41 21.02 0.12 22.24
N HIS A 42 22.05 -0.67 21.91
CA HIS A 42 23.24 -0.79 22.76
C HIS A 42 24.37 0.17 22.36
N GLY A 43 24.19 0.94 21.30
CA GLY A 43 25.16 1.92 20.80
C GLY A 43 26.27 1.28 19.95
N TYR A 44 27.24 2.11 19.58
CA TYR A 44 28.36 1.67 18.77
C TYR A 44 29.40 0.90 19.61
N GLN A 45 29.40 -0.44 19.52
CA GLN A 45 30.28 -1.30 20.30
C GLN A 45 31.36 -1.98 19.43
N ALA A 46 32.05 -2.97 20.01
CA ALA A 46 33.10 -3.71 19.31
C ALA A 46 32.56 -4.51 18.12
N SER A 47 31.32 -4.98 18.19
CA SER A 47 30.58 -5.61 17.10
C SER A 47 30.41 -4.65 15.92
N GLU A 48 29.86 -3.46 16.15
CA GLU A 48 29.61 -2.45 15.12
C GLU A 48 30.92 -2.04 14.43
N ARG A 49 31.94 -1.79 15.25
CA ARG A 49 33.29 -1.46 14.76
C ARG A 49 33.86 -2.55 13.86
N THR A 50 33.64 -3.82 14.21
CA THR A 50 34.11 -4.95 13.41
C THR A 50 33.41 -5.00 12.06
N HIS A 51 32.09 -4.76 12.02
CA HIS A 51 31.33 -4.72 10.78
C HIS A 51 31.69 -3.52 9.90
N ASP A 52 31.94 -2.33 10.48
CA ASP A 52 32.43 -1.18 9.71
C ASP A 52 33.77 -1.46 9.02
N LEU A 53 34.69 -2.14 9.71
CA LEU A 53 35.96 -2.61 9.14
C LEU A 53 35.74 -3.60 7.99
N MET A 54 34.86 -4.59 8.20
CA MET A 54 34.58 -5.65 7.21
C MET A 54 33.99 -5.08 5.91
N VAL A 55 33.20 -4.01 5.98
CA VAL A 55 32.64 -3.39 4.77
C VAL A 55 33.73 -2.79 3.88
N ARG A 56 34.77 -2.19 4.47
CA ARG A 56 35.93 -1.67 3.73
C ARG A 56 36.86 -2.79 3.27
N ASP A 57 37.09 -3.77 4.12
CA ASP A 57 37.98 -4.90 3.83
C ASP A 57 37.40 -6.20 4.37
N GLY A 58 36.79 -7.00 3.48
CA GLY A 58 36.25 -8.30 3.80
C GLY A 58 37.33 -9.34 4.10
N ASN A 59 38.58 -9.10 3.72
CA ASN A 59 39.68 -10.06 3.85
C ASN A 59 40.96 -9.42 4.40
N PHE A 60 41.04 -9.35 5.73
CA PHE A 60 42.19 -8.81 6.46
C PHE A 60 43.52 -9.56 6.27
N ASP A 61 43.54 -10.71 5.57
CA ASP A 61 44.78 -11.45 5.31
C ASP A 61 45.60 -10.80 4.16
N THR A 62 45.00 -9.91 3.36
CA THR A 62 45.65 -9.18 2.25
C THR A 62 46.10 -7.77 2.69
N ALA A 63 47.30 -7.69 3.25
CA ALA A 63 47.83 -6.45 3.86
C ALA A 63 48.17 -5.28 2.91
N SER A 64 47.70 -5.29 1.66
CA SER A 64 48.05 -4.26 0.65
C SER A 64 46.90 -3.81 -0.22
N THR A 65 45.72 -4.40 -0.09
CA THR A 65 44.58 -4.12 -0.97
C THR A 65 43.31 -4.39 -0.19
N ALA A 66 42.46 -3.38 -0.08
CA ALA A 66 41.14 -3.55 0.52
C ALA A 66 40.27 -4.35 -0.45
N GLU A 67 39.52 -5.32 0.08
CA GLU A 67 38.55 -6.12 -0.69
C GLU A 67 37.15 -5.76 -0.20
N PRO A 68 36.47 -4.75 -0.80
CA PRO A 68 35.20 -4.24 -0.28
C PRO A 68 34.12 -5.33 -0.22
N PHE A 69 33.31 -5.32 0.84
CA PHE A 69 32.31 -6.35 1.10
C PHE A 69 30.97 -5.75 1.48
N ILE A 70 29.94 -5.95 0.67
CA ILE A 70 28.61 -5.39 0.91
C ILE A 70 27.90 -6.16 2.03
N GLU A 71 27.55 -5.50 3.12
CA GLU A 71 26.82 -6.14 4.22
C GLU A 71 25.37 -5.63 4.33
N VAL A 72 24.42 -6.54 4.13
CA VAL A 72 22.99 -6.29 4.37
C VAL A 72 22.58 -6.95 5.66
N PHE A 73 21.96 -6.20 6.57
CA PHE A 73 21.44 -6.70 7.83
C PHE A 73 19.92 -6.50 7.93
N SER A 74 19.24 -7.45 8.57
CA SER A 74 17.86 -7.22 9.05
C SER A 74 17.87 -6.25 10.21
N ALA A 75 16.92 -5.32 10.34
CA ALA A 75 16.89 -4.33 11.43
C ALA A 75 16.66 -4.91 12.85
N GLY A 76 16.04 -6.09 12.94
CA GLY A 76 15.59 -6.68 14.21
C GLY A 76 14.06 -6.80 14.26
N ASN A 77 13.56 -7.60 15.19
CA ASN A 77 12.12 -7.88 15.33
C ASN A 77 11.58 -7.38 16.67
N SER A 78 12.12 -6.27 17.18
CA SER A 78 11.81 -5.74 18.52
C SER A 78 10.79 -4.60 18.50
N GLY A 79 10.21 -4.26 17.33
CA GLY A 79 9.29 -3.13 17.20
C GLY A 79 9.90 -1.84 17.77
N THR A 80 9.14 -1.16 18.62
CA THR A 80 9.57 0.04 19.37
C THR A 80 10.68 -0.22 20.40
N GLY A 81 11.06 -1.48 20.64
CA GLY A 81 12.23 -1.87 21.43
C GLY A 81 13.57 -1.54 20.76
N GLY A 82 13.55 -1.17 19.49
CA GLY A 82 14.68 -0.59 18.77
C GLY A 82 15.56 -1.59 18.03
N LEU A 83 16.60 -1.08 17.37
CA LEU A 83 17.57 -1.86 16.60
C LEU A 83 18.31 -2.85 17.49
N THR A 84 18.56 -4.05 16.97
CA THR A 84 19.38 -5.07 17.68
C THR A 84 20.84 -5.04 17.22
N ALA A 85 21.77 -5.48 18.04
CA ALA A 85 23.17 -5.54 17.62
C ALA A 85 23.37 -6.49 16.41
N PRO A 86 24.19 -6.16 15.40
CA PRO A 86 25.18 -5.07 15.37
C PRO A 86 24.75 -3.84 14.54
N LYS A 87 23.44 -3.55 14.49
CA LYS A 87 22.82 -2.79 13.38
C LYS A 87 22.99 -1.28 13.49
N GLU A 88 23.73 -0.84 14.49
CA GLU A 88 24.16 0.55 14.63
C GLU A 88 25.51 0.81 13.95
N ALA A 89 26.13 -0.17 13.28
CA ALA A 89 27.30 0.06 12.44
C ALA A 89 26.97 1.01 11.27
N LYS A 90 27.91 1.89 10.93
CA LYS A 90 27.71 2.98 9.95
C LYS A 90 27.67 2.47 8.52
N ASN A 91 28.48 1.46 8.21
CA ASN A 91 28.75 1.05 6.84
C ASN A 91 27.75 0.00 6.32
N LEU A 92 26.85 -0.50 7.18
CA LEU A 92 25.84 -1.50 6.83
C LEU A 92 24.67 -0.93 6.01
N ILE A 93 24.03 -1.80 5.23
CA ILE A 93 22.67 -1.57 4.71
C ILE A 93 21.69 -2.28 5.65
N VAL A 94 20.99 -1.53 6.49
CA VAL A 94 20.05 -2.08 7.47
C VAL A 94 18.63 -2.04 6.92
N THR A 95 17.95 -3.18 6.90
CA THR A 95 16.65 -3.33 6.24
C THR A 95 15.51 -3.48 7.25
N ALA A 96 14.57 -2.53 7.23
CA ALA A 96 13.26 -2.59 7.89
C ALA A 96 12.32 -3.56 7.17
N ALA A 97 11.32 -4.07 7.88
CA ALA A 97 10.26 -4.89 7.30
C ALA A 97 9.01 -4.05 7.06
N SER A 98 8.63 -3.89 5.80
CA SER A 98 7.26 -3.49 5.44
C SER A 98 6.33 -4.71 5.42
N ASN A 99 5.02 -4.48 5.39
CA ASN A 99 4.09 -5.55 5.09
C ASN A 99 4.26 -5.98 3.63
N ASN A 100 3.84 -7.22 3.35
CA ASN A 100 3.58 -7.68 2.00
C ASN A 100 2.09 -7.43 1.68
N GLY A 101 1.71 -7.32 0.41
CA GLY A 101 0.30 -7.16 0.01
C GLY A 101 -0.66 -8.27 0.48
N ARG A 102 -0.11 -9.39 0.98
CA ARG A 102 -0.86 -10.47 1.64
C ARG A 102 -1.10 -10.25 3.14
N ALA A 103 -0.25 -9.45 3.77
CA ALA A 103 -0.28 -9.15 5.20
C ALA A 103 -0.94 -7.79 5.50
N GLY A 104 -1.00 -6.91 4.52
CA GLY A 104 -1.58 -5.57 4.65
C GLY A 104 -1.05 -4.65 3.54
N ASP A 105 -1.04 -3.35 3.82
CA ASP A 105 -0.51 -2.34 2.92
C ASP A 105 1.02 -2.45 2.81
N ILE A 106 1.53 -2.55 1.58
CA ILE A 106 2.96 -2.63 1.29
C ILE A 106 3.72 -1.34 1.67
N ASP A 107 2.99 -0.23 1.83
CA ASP A 107 3.48 1.04 2.35
C ASP A 107 3.34 1.15 3.88
N GLY A 108 2.82 0.12 4.54
CA GLY A 108 2.84 0.00 6.01
C GLY A 108 4.08 -0.71 6.52
N ILE A 109 4.77 -0.12 7.51
CA ILE A 109 5.82 -0.82 8.26
C ILE A 109 5.20 -1.93 9.13
N ALA A 110 5.79 -3.12 9.10
CA ALA A 110 5.35 -4.24 9.92
C ALA A 110 5.61 -3.93 11.41
N SER A 111 4.63 -4.17 12.27
CA SER A 111 4.68 -3.78 13.69
C SER A 111 5.85 -4.37 14.49
N PHE A 112 6.38 -5.52 14.05
CA PHE A 112 7.56 -6.13 14.66
C PHE A 112 8.88 -5.51 14.20
N SER A 113 8.91 -4.75 13.11
CA SER A 113 10.15 -4.20 12.57
C SER A 113 10.82 -3.31 13.60
N SER A 114 12.06 -3.61 13.95
CA SER A 114 12.86 -2.74 14.81
C SER A 114 13.00 -1.35 14.18
N VAL A 115 12.80 -0.32 15.00
CA VAL A 115 12.92 1.09 14.62
C VAL A 115 14.23 1.67 15.15
N GLY A 116 14.75 2.71 14.52
CA GLY A 116 15.80 3.54 15.09
C GLY A 116 15.26 4.67 15.98
N PRO A 117 16.02 5.77 16.12
CA PRO A 117 17.35 5.99 15.53
C PRO A 117 18.40 5.07 16.16
N ALA A 118 19.64 5.10 15.66
CA ALA A 118 20.77 4.59 16.45
C ALA A 118 20.89 5.39 17.76
N VAL A 119 21.63 4.88 18.75
CA VAL A 119 21.78 5.56 20.05
C VAL A 119 22.45 6.94 19.93
N ASP A 120 23.23 7.17 18.88
CA ASP A 120 23.82 8.46 18.55
C ASP A 120 22.95 9.37 17.66
N GLY A 121 21.72 8.95 17.35
CA GLY A 121 20.75 9.74 16.60
C GLY A 121 20.80 9.55 15.08
N ARG A 122 21.70 8.70 14.55
CA ARG A 122 21.74 8.41 13.11
C ARG A 122 20.43 7.80 12.61
N ILE A 123 20.11 8.10 11.36
CA ILE A 123 18.95 7.56 10.65
C ILE A 123 19.25 6.12 10.25
N VAL A 124 18.55 5.20 10.90
CA VAL A 124 18.61 3.76 10.66
C VAL A 124 17.26 3.17 11.10
N PRO A 125 16.64 2.19 10.43
CA PRO A 125 17.11 1.41 9.28
C PRO A 125 17.43 2.27 8.05
N THR A 126 18.26 1.75 7.14
CA THR A 126 18.65 2.46 5.92
C THR A 126 17.49 2.49 4.91
N ILE A 127 16.78 1.38 4.79
CA ILE A 127 15.78 1.13 3.75
C ILE A 127 14.73 0.14 4.28
N ALA A 128 13.57 0.07 3.64
CA ALA A 128 12.55 -0.94 3.90
C ALA A 128 12.37 -1.92 2.73
N ALA A 129 11.95 -3.14 3.04
CA ALA A 129 11.51 -4.13 2.06
C ALA A 129 10.42 -5.04 2.66
N PRO A 130 9.58 -5.69 1.84
CA PRO A 130 8.57 -6.62 2.33
C PRO A 130 9.16 -7.73 3.20
N GLY A 131 8.72 -7.80 4.45
CA GLY A 131 9.18 -8.77 5.45
C GLY A 131 8.08 -9.54 6.16
N ALA A 132 6.81 -9.18 6.00
CA ALA A 132 5.68 -9.89 6.60
C ALA A 132 5.06 -10.91 5.63
N THR A 133 4.78 -12.13 6.10
CA THR A 133 4.08 -13.19 5.34
C THR A 133 4.71 -13.45 3.97
N ILE A 134 6.03 -13.65 3.97
CA ILE A 134 6.82 -13.95 2.78
C ILE A 134 6.79 -15.45 2.53
N ALA A 135 6.34 -15.85 1.33
CA ALA A 135 6.45 -17.22 0.86
C ALA A 135 7.89 -17.48 0.39
N SER A 136 8.58 -18.43 1.01
CA SER A 136 9.93 -18.82 0.60
C SER A 136 10.18 -20.32 0.78
N ALA A 137 11.34 -20.78 0.32
CA ALA A 137 11.74 -22.18 0.37
C ALA A 137 11.72 -22.70 1.82
N ARG A 138 11.05 -23.85 2.02
CA ARG A 138 10.87 -24.44 3.34
C ARG A 138 11.91 -25.52 3.61
N ARG A 139 12.47 -25.50 4.82
CA ARG A 139 13.22 -26.64 5.36
C ARG A 139 12.28 -27.81 5.71
N ILE A 140 12.44 -28.94 5.02
CA ILE A 140 11.55 -30.12 5.15
C ILE A 140 11.71 -30.85 6.50
N ALA A 141 12.91 -30.89 7.08
CA ALA A 141 13.17 -31.62 8.33
C ALA A 141 13.50 -30.67 9.48
N GLY A 142 12.82 -30.80 10.63
CA GLY A 142 13.21 -30.18 11.91
C GLY A 142 13.19 -28.66 11.97
N ALA A 143 12.30 -27.99 11.22
CA ALA A 143 12.14 -26.53 11.30
C ALA A 143 11.46 -26.14 12.62
N ALA A 144 12.12 -25.30 13.43
CA ALA A 144 11.56 -24.76 14.68
C ALA A 144 10.65 -23.54 14.44
N GLN A 145 10.86 -22.83 13.33
CA GLN A 145 10.07 -21.67 12.89
C GLN A 145 9.86 -21.75 11.38
N CYS A 146 8.79 -21.11 10.89
CA CYS A 146 8.45 -21.05 9.45
C CYS A 146 8.35 -22.44 8.81
N GLY A 147 7.75 -23.36 9.57
CA GLY A 147 7.65 -24.79 9.25
C GLY A 147 6.29 -25.22 8.72
N THR A 148 5.30 -24.34 8.65
CA THR A 148 3.96 -24.70 8.13
C THR A 148 3.97 -24.61 6.61
N PRO A 149 3.66 -25.71 5.88
CA PRO A 149 3.62 -25.69 4.43
C PRO A 149 2.51 -24.78 3.91
N ILE A 150 2.77 -24.13 2.78
CA ILE A 150 1.72 -23.51 1.98
C ILE A 150 0.95 -24.63 1.26
N SER A 151 -0.38 -24.58 1.33
CA SER A 151 -1.23 -25.57 0.67
C SER A 151 -1.00 -25.56 -0.85
N GLY A 152 -1.02 -26.73 -1.47
CA GLY A 152 -0.81 -26.87 -2.92
C GLY A 152 0.65 -26.78 -3.40
N THR A 153 1.63 -26.48 -2.53
CA THR A 153 3.03 -26.29 -2.96
C THR A 153 3.92 -27.52 -2.77
N GLY A 154 3.32 -28.72 -2.64
CA GLY A 154 4.07 -29.97 -2.49
C GLY A 154 5.00 -30.01 -1.26
N ASN A 155 4.69 -29.25 -0.19
CA ASN A 155 5.50 -29.14 1.02
C ASN A 155 6.85 -28.40 0.87
N HIS A 156 7.08 -27.74 -0.28
CA HIS A 156 8.36 -27.08 -0.60
C HIS A 156 8.49 -25.63 -0.12
N TYR A 157 7.38 -24.99 0.26
CA TYR A 157 7.35 -23.57 0.64
C TYR A 157 6.59 -23.36 1.95
N ALA A 158 6.95 -22.30 2.66
CA ALA A 158 6.33 -21.86 3.91
C ALA A 158 6.24 -20.34 3.93
N PHE A 159 5.26 -19.83 4.68
CA PHE A 159 5.24 -18.42 5.05
C PHE A 159 6.14 -18.16 6.26
N CYS A 160 6.81 -17.02 6.23
CA CYS A 160 7.65 -16.53 7.32
C CYS A 160 7.52 -15.01 7.42
N SER A 161 7.70 -14.47 8.62
CA SER A 161 7.64 -13.03 8.88
C SER A 161 8.84 -12.61 9.71
N GLY A 162 9.40 -11.45 9.39
CA GLY A 162 10.51 -10.84 10.11
C GLY A 162 11.30 -9.89 9.23
N THR A 163 12.07 -8.99 9.85
CA THR A 163 13.14 -8.29 9.13
C THR A 163 14.17 -9.27 8.57
N SER A 164 14.25 -10.48 9.12
CA SER A 164 14.99 -11.61 8.55
C SER A 164 14.51 -12.07 7.17
N MET A 165 13.31 -11.70 6.75
CA MET A 165 12.78 -11.94 5.41
C MET A 165 12.90 -10.70 4.52
N ALA A 166 12.94 -9.50 5.11
CA ALA A 166 13.18 -8.25 4.39
C ALA A 166 14.65 -8.12 3.94
N ALA A 167 15.62 -8.44 4.81
CA ALA A 167 17.04 -8.38 4.48
C ALA A 167 17.43 -9.19 3.23
N PRO A 168 17.03 -10.47 3.05
CA PRO A 168 17.32 -11.19 1.82
C PRO A 168 16.58 -10.64 0.59
N HIS A 169 15.46 -9.92 0.74
CA HIS A 169 14.88 -9.15 -0.37
C HIS A 169 15.82 -8.03 -0.80
N THR A 170 16.33 -7.24 0.15
CA THR A 170 17.34 -6.21 -0.13
C THR A 170 18.60 -6.79 -0.77
N SER A 171 19.10 -7.92 -0.28
CA SER A 171 20.25 -8.58 -0.91
C SER A 171 19.97 -9.04 -2.34
N GLY A 172 18.77 -9.57 -2.61
CA GLY A 172 18.35 -9.89 -3.98
C GLY A 172 18.29 -8.65 -4.89
N ALA A 173 17.80 -7.53 -4.37
CA ALA A 173 17.79 -6.26 -5.08
C ALA A 173 19.22 -5.78 -5.40
N ILE A 174 20.16 -5.88 -4.45
CA ILE A 174 21.57 -5.53 -4.67
C ILE A 174 22.19 -6.40 -5.76
N VAL A 175 21.85 -7.69 -5.85
CA VAL A 175 22.34 -8.56 -6.93
C VAL A 175 21.88 -8.05 -8.30
N LEU A 176 20.59 -7.70 -8.45
CA LEU A 176 20.05 -7.15 -9.70
C LEU A 176 20.69 -5.79 -10.04
N VAL A 177 20.82 -4.91 -9.04
CA VAL A 177 21.49 -3.61 -9.20
C VAL A 177 22.96 -3.80 -9.56
N THR A 178 23.66 -4.78 -8.98
CA THR A 178 25.07 -5.08 -9.31
C THR A 178 25.22 -5.61 -10.73
N GLU A 179 24.32 -6.49 -11.17
CA GLU A 179 24.33 -6.98 -12.55
C GLU A 179 24.14 -5.83 -13.55
N TRP A 180 23.14 -4.97 -13.30
CA TRP A 180 22.94 -3.76 -14.09
C TRP A 180 24.18 -2.84 -14.06
N TRP A 181 24.74 -2.59 -12.88
CA TRP A 181 25.90 -1.72 -12.70
C TRP A 181 27.11 -2.24 -13.48
N ARG A 182 27.40 -3.55 -13.44
CA ARG A 182 28.48 -4.16 -14.22
C ARG A 182 28.28 -3.95 -15.72
N ASN A 183 27.07 -4.19 -16.22
CA ASN A 183 26.75 -3.95 -17.63
C ASN A 183 26.91 -2.47 -18.02
N PHE A 184 26.60 -1.55 -17.10
CA PHE A 184 26.71 -0.11 -17.31
C PHE A 184 28.13 0.43 -17.16
N ASN A 185 28.93 -0.16 -16.26
CA ASN A 185 30.19 0.39 -15.75
C ASN A 185 31.40 -0.54 -16.01
N GLY A 186 31.40 -1.23 -17.16
CA GLY A 186 32.57 -1.97 -17.63
C GLY A 186 32.95 -3.19 -16.80
N ASP A 187 31.95 -3.94 -16.32
CA ASP A 187 32.06 -5.13 -15.47
C ASP A 187 32.61 -4.89 -14.04
N GLU A 188 32.83 -3.63 -13.64
CA GLU A 188 33.21 -3.30 -12.27
C GLU A 188 32.07 -3.52 -11.27
N THR A 189 32.40 -3.93 -10.05
CA THR A 189 31.41 -4.12 -8.97
C THR A 189 31.18 -2.77 -8.27
N PRO A 190 29.93 -2.38 -7.94
CA PRO A 190 29.72 -1.14 -7.20
C PRO A 190 30.33 -1.27 -5.80
N SER A 191 30.93 -0.19 -5.30
CA SER A 191 31.40 -0.15 -3.91
C SER A 191 30.22 -0.34 -2.93
N PRO A 192 30.48 -0.75 -1.68
CA PRO A 192 29.41 -0.84 -0.68
C PRO A 192 28.67 0.47 -0.43
N ALA A 193 29.37 1.61 -0.53
CA ALA A 193 28.76 2.92 -0.46
C ALA A 193 27.87 3.19 -1.68
N MET A 194 28.29 2.82 -2.89
CA MET A 194 27.49 2.96 -4.12
C MET A 194 26.24 2.09 -4.08
N ALA A 195 26.36 0.82 -3.68
CA ALA A 195 25.20 -0.06 -3.51
C ALA A 195 24.18 0.52 -2.52
N LYS A 196 24.64 1.09 -1.40
CA LYS A 196 23.78 1.81 -0.44
C LYS A 196 23.12 3.04 -1.07
N ALA A 197 23.90 3.89 -1.74
CA ALA A 197 23.42 5.13 -2.34
C ALA A 197 22.40 4.88 -3.46
N LEU A 198 22.62 3.87 -4.31
CA LEU A 198 21.66 3.48 -5.37
C LEU A 198 20.32 3.04 -4.79
N LEU A 199 20.32 2.20 -3.74
CA LEU A 199 19.08 1.77 -3.09
C LEU A 199 18.31 2.93 -2.47
N VAL A 200 19.02 3.83 -1.78
CA VAL A 200 18.44 5.01 -1.12
C VAL A 200 17.90 6.01 -2.13
N ASN A 201 18.68 6.33 -3.17
CA ASN A 201 18.27 7.28 -4.21
C ASN A 201 17.07 6.76 -5.01
N GLY A 202 17.01 5.45 -5.27
CA GLY A 202 15.87 4.80 -5.94
C GLY A 202 14.66 4.52 -5.05
N ALA A 203 14.77 4.72 -3.73
CA ALA A 203 13.73 4.40 -2.76
C ALA A 203 12.45 5.23 -2.95
N VAL A 204 11.32 4.65 -2.54
CA VAL A 204 10.00 5.29 -2.52
C VAL A 204 9.57 5.49 -1.07
N ASP A 205 9.22 6.72 -0.72
CA ASP A 205 8.62 7.10 0.56
C ASP A 205 7.31 6.32 0.80
N MET A 206 7.10 5.80 2.00
CA MET A 206 6.00 4.90 2.33
C MET A 206 4.91 5.61 3.14
N GLY A 207 3.66 5.47 2.70
CA GLY A 207 2.51 5.95 3.46
C GLY A 207 2.43 7.48 3.48
N THR A 208 2.74 8.09 4.62
CA THR A 208 2.73 9.56 4.75
C THR A 208 4.08 10.14 4.35
N PRO A 209 4.15 11.18 3.49
CA PRO A 209 5.44 11.74 3.11
C PRO A 209 6.20 12.33 4.30
N ASP A 210 7.19 11.60 4.81
CA ASP A 210 7.94 11.99 6.00
C ASP A 210 9.37 11.43 6.06
N ILE A 211 9.92 10.92 4.94
CA ILE A 211 11.33 10.55 4.89
C ILE A 211 12.26 11.78 5.05
N PRO A 212 13.45 11.59 5.64
CA PRO A 212 13.86 10.38 6.34
C PRO A 212 13.15 10.22 7.69
N ASN A 213 12.87 8.98 8.08
CA ASN A 213 12.39 8.68 9.43
C ASN A 213 13.00 7.38 9.99
N ASN A 214 12.78 7.12 11.27
CA ASN A 214 13.39 6.00 11.99
C ASN A 214 12.64 4.67 11.86
N ASN A 215 11.54 4.62 11.11
CA ASN A 215 10.75 3.41 10.88
C ASN A 215 11.12 2.76 9.54
N GLU A 216 11.11 3.55 8.46
CA GLU A 216 11.40 3.08 7.10
C GLU A 216 12.77 3.51 6.57
N GLY A 217 13.46 4.40 7.27
CA GLY A 217 14.70 4.99 6.80
C GLY A 217 14.46 5.99 5.68
N TRP A 218 14.99 5.66 4.52
CA TRP A 218 14.83 6.44 3.28
C TRP A 218 13.70 5.92 2.37
N GLY A 219 12.92 4.97 2.85
CA GLY A 219 11.76 4.42 2.14
C GLY A 219 11.95 2.97 1.69
N ARG A 220 10.98 2.46 0.93
CA ARG A 220 11.00 1.11 0.38
C ARG A 220 11.86 1.02 -0.88
N ILE A 221 12.58 -0.08 -1.02
CA ILE A 221 13.31 -0.41 -2.26
C ILE A 221 12.35 -0.42 -3.45
N ASN A 222 12.76 0.27 -4.52
CA ASN A 222 12.21 0.15 -5.86
C ASN A 222 13.35 -0.05 -6.86
N VAL A 223 13.53 -1.29 -7.34
CA VAL A 223 14.62 -1.64 -8.25
C VAL A 223 14.47 -0.97 -9.61
N THR A 224 13.23 -0.77 -10.09
CA THR A 224 12.95 -0.15 -11.39
C THR A 224 13.50 1.27 -11.46
N ASN A 225 13.36 2.05 -10.39
CA ASN A 225 13.90 3.40 -10.29
C ASN A 225 15.43 3.47 -10.42
N ILE A 226 16.12 2.34 -10.24
CA ILE A 226 17.59 2.25 -10.30
C ILE A 226 18.03 1.72 -11.66
N ILE A 227 17.47 0.59 -12.11
CA ILE A 227 17.95 -0.10 -13.32
C ILE A 227 17.29 0.39 -14.62
N SER A 228 16.21 1.17 -14.50
CA SER A 228 15.47 1.74 -15.62
C SER A 228 14.92 3.12 -15.25
N PRO A 229 15.81 4.08 -14.91
CA PRO A 229 15.38 5.43 -14.56
C PRO A 229 14.74 6.12 -15.77
N THR A 230 13.72 6.92 -15.50
CA THR A 230 12.96 7.69 -16.50
C THR A 230 13.74 8.90 -17.03
N SER A 231 14.59 9.49 -16.20
CA SER A 231 15.55 10.53 -16.56
C SER A 231 17.00 10.08 -16.48
N THR A 232 17.90 10.86 -17.10
CA THR A 232 19.35 10.65 -17.00
C THR A 232 19.81 10.75 -15.54
N ALA A 233 20.76 9.90 -15.16
CA ALA A 233 21.39 9.93 -13.85
C ALA A 233 22.92 9.94 -13.99
N ILE A 234 23.59 10.58 -13.02
CA ILE A 234 25.05 10.63 -12.91
C ILE A 234 25.47 9.78 -11.72
N TYR A 235 26.46 8.92 -11.94
CA TYR A 235 27.03 8.06 -10.92
C TYR A 235 28.54 8.30 -10.82
N ARG A 236 29.03 8.51 -9.60
CA ARG A 236 30.46 8.60 -9.29
C ARG A 236 30.76 7.66 -8.14
N ASP A 237 31.50 6.59 -8.41
CA ASP A 237 31.85 5.58 -7.42
C ASP A 237 33.33 5.73 -7.02
N GLN A 238 33.59 6.33 -5.85
CA GLN A 238 34.93 6.47 -5.25
C GLN A 238 35.99 7.11 -6.18
N LEU A 239 35.57 8.00 -7.07
CA LEU A 239 36.45 8.68 -8.03
C LEU A 239 37.19 9.88 -7.43
N ASP A 240 36.69 10.39 -6.31
CA ASP A 240 37.16 11.59 -5.63
C ASP A 240 37.55 11.21 -4.20
N MET A 241 38.70 11.71 -3.73
CA MET A 241 39.29 11.38 -2.43
C MET A 241 39.72 12.67 -1.73
N PHE A 242 39.27 12.84 -0.49
CA PHE A 242 39.74 13.89 0.40
C PHE A 242 40.87 13.36 1.28
N ASN A 243 41.97 14.10 1.35
CA ASN A 243 43.12 13.76 2.20
C ASN A 243 43.20 14.68 3.44
N ASN A 244 42.48 15.80 3.43
CA ASN A 244 42.54 16.78 4.50
C ASN A 244 41.17 17.38 4.79
N THR A 245 40.99 17.78 6.06
CA THR A 245 39.86 18.61 6.47
C THR A 245 39.86 19.94 5.73
N GLY A 246 38.70 20.35 5.23
CA GLY A 246 38.48 21.60 4.50
C GLY A 246 38.70 21.52 2.99
N GLU A 247 39.00 20.33 2.44
CA GLU A 247 38.93 20.10 1.01
C GLU A 247 37.47 20.08 0.52
N GLN A 248 37.25 20.39 -0.76
CA GLN A 248 35.92 20.50 -1.35
C GLN A 248 35.89 19.90 -2.74
N TYR A 249 34.81 19.19 -3.04
CA TYR A 249 34.42 18.77 -4.38
C TYR A 249 33.25 19.62 -4.86
N SER A 250 33.25 19.99 -6.14
CA SER A 250 32.15 20.75 -6.75
C SER A 250 31.84 20.21 -8.15
N LEU A 251 30.56 20.04 -8.45
CA LEU A 251 30.05 19.59 -9.75
C LEU A 251 28.86 20.46 -10.19
N GLU A 252 28.94 21.01 -11.40
CA GLU A 252 27.81 21.70 -12.04
C GLU A 252 27.08 20.72 -12.97
N VAL A 253 25.75 20.64 -12.82
CA VAL A 253 24.88 19.76 -13.62
C VAL A 253 23.62 20.52 -14.05
N GLY A 254 23.03 20.09 -15.15
CA GLY A 254 21.69 20.50 -15.57
C GLY A 254 20.62 19.55 -15.05
N ILE A 255 19.36 19.98 -15.09
CA ILE A 255 18.19 19.15 -14.84
C ILE A 255 17.80 18.48 -16.16
N ALA A 256 17.69 17.15 -16.19
CA ALA A 256 17.41 16.41 -17.42
C ALA A 256 15.94 16.54 -17.86
N ASP A 257 15.01 16.47 -16.90
CA ASP A 257 13.58 16.64 -17.08
C ASP A 257 13.01 17.50 -15.94
N PRO A 258 12.55 18.74 -16.21
CA PRO A 258 12.01 19.62 -15.16
C PRO A 258 10.67 19.14 -14.56
N SER A 259 10.01 18.14 -15.17
CA SER A 259 8.78 17.54 -14.64
C SER A 259 9.05 16.43 -13.62
N GLU A 260 10.30 15.96 -13.50
CA GLU A 260 10.70 14.94 -12.54
C GLU A 260 11.47 15.54 -11.34
N PRO A 261 11.40 14.91 -10.16
CA PRO A 261 12.21 15.32 -9.02
C PRO A 261 13.71 15.16 -9.27
N LEU A 262 14.51 16.07 -8.69
CA LEU A 262 15.96 15.95 -8.59
C LEU A 262 16.29 15.20 -7.30
N LYS A 263 17.02 14.07 -7.38
CA LYS A 263 17.48 13.33 -6.19
C LYS A 263 19.00 13.18 -6.18
N ILE A 264 19.65 13.80 -5.20
CA ILE A 264 21.09 13.71 -5.00
C ILE A 264 21.36 12.95 -3.70
N THR A 265 22.22 11.93 -3.78
CA THR A 265 22.64 11.12 -2.63
C THR A 265 24.15 11.02 -2.64
N ILE A 266 24.78 11.34 -1.51
CA ILE A 266 26.16 10.97 -1.23
C ILE A 266 26.21 9.94 -0.12
N ALA A 267 27.15 9.01 -0.20
CA ALA A 267 27.42 8.06 0.87
C ALA A 267 28.92 7.78 0.95
N TRP A 268 29.38 7.36 2.12
CA TRP A 268 30.75 6.91 2.28
C TRP A 268 30.83 5.78 3.29
N SER A 269 31.73 4.84 3.04
CA SER A 269 32.09 3.82 4.03
C SER A 269 33.06 4.46 5.01
N ASP A 270 32.55 4.98 6.12
CA ASP A 270 33.32 5.77 7.09
C ASP A 270 34.38 4.92 7.81
N ALA A 271 35.43 5.59 8.29
CA ALA A 271 36.45 4.98 9.14
C ALA A 271 35.79 4.39 10.41
N PRO A 272 36.29 3.26 10.94
CA PRO A 272 35.70 2.63 12.12
C PRO A 272 35.82 3.55 13.36
N GLY A 273 34.68 3.77 14.03
CA GLY A 273 34.61 4.57 15.25
C GLY A 273 35.32 3.91 16.45
N ALA A 274 35.56 4.71 17.49
CA ALA A 274 35.96 4.17 18.78
C ALA A 274 34.80 3.39 19.44
N VAL A 275 35.10 2.30 20.16
CA VAL A 275 34.08 1.57 20.92
C VAL A 275 33.48 2.49 21.99
N GLY A 276 32.14 2.59 22.01
CA GLY A 276 31.39 3.50 22.88
C GLY A 276 31.28 4.95 22.36
N ALA A 277 31.70 5.22 21.12
CA ALA A 277 31.57 6.54 20.52
C ALA A 277 30.10 6.95 20.34
N ASN A 278 29.80 8.23 20.62
CA ASN A 278 28.49 8.85 20.44
C ASN A 278 28.71 10.37 20.19
N PRO A 279 28.69 10.85 18.93
CA PRO A 279 28.40 10.07 17.71
C PRO A 279 29.51 9.11 17.30
N ALA A 280 29.13 8.07 16.55
CA ALA A 280 30.07 7.09 16.00
C ALA A 280 30.82 7.58 14.75
N LEU A 281 30.30 8.62 14.08
CA LEU A 281 30.90 9.21 12.88
C LEU A 281 32.34 9.67 13.13
N VAL A 282 33.24 9.39 12.19
CA VAL A 282 34.66 9.76 12.26
C VAL A 282 34.98 10.83 11.22
N ASN A 283 34.78 10.51 9.94
CA ASN A 283 34.92 11.46 8.84
C ASN A 283 33.55 12.07 8.54
N ASN A 284 33.46 13.40 8.63
CA ASN A 284 32.26 14.17 8.35
C ASN A 284 32.39 14.86 6.98
N LEU A 285 31.50 14.47 6.06
CA LEU A 285 31.34 15.11 4.76
C LEU A 285 29.97 15.79 4.72
N ASP A 286 29.91 17.05 4.31
CA ASP A 286 28.64 17.79 4.25
C ASP A 286 28.23 17.99 2.79
N LEU A 287 26.98 17.64 2.45
CA LEU A 287 26.37 17.89 1.15
C LEU A 287 25.70 19.26 1.14
N THR A 288 26.08 20.09 0.18
CA THR A 288 25.36 21.34 -0.15
C THR A 288 24.96 21.31 -1.63
N VAL A 289 23.68 21.54 -1.91
CA VAL A 289 23.15 21.61 -3.27
C VAL A 289 22.49 22.96 -3.50
N MET A 290 22.95 23.68 -4.51
CA MET A 290 22.34 24.92 -4.97
C MET A 290 21.50 24.63 -6.21
N VAL A 291 20.22 25.01 -6.20
CA VAL A 291 19.30 24.90 -7.35
C VAL A 291 18.72 26.28 -7.61
N GLY A 292 19.12 26.91 -8.72
CA GLY A 292 18.77 28.31 -8.97
C GLY A 292 19.28 29.23 -7.86
N SER A 293 18.37 29.87 -7.10
CA SER A 293 18.71 30.71 -5.94
C SER A 293 18.64 29.99 -4.60
N ASP A 294 18.11 28.78 -4.57
CA ASP A 294 17.86 28.02 -3.35
C ASP A 294 19.08 27.18 -2.99
N THR A 295 19.34 27.04 -1.69
CA THR A 295 20.42 26.23 -1.14
C THR A 295 19.84 25.21 -0.16
N TYR A 296 20.14 23.94 -0.42
CA TYR A 296 19.71 22.79 0.36
C TYR A 296 20.92 22.14 1.00
N LEU A 297 20.80 21.77 2.27
CA LEU A 297 21.81 21.02 3.01
C LEU A 297 21.39 19.56 3.10
N GLY A 298 22.36 18.65 3.13
CA GLY A 298 22.12 17.23 3.27
C GLY A 298 21.24 16.91 4.47
N ASN A 299 20.27 16.01 4.26
CA ASN A 299 19.35 15.50 5.29
C ASN A 299 18.46 16.56 5.97
N ASN A 300 18.38 17.79 5.44
CA ASN A 300 17.41 18.79 5.89
C ASN A 300 16.08 18.67 5.13
N PHE A 301 15.14 17.90 5.70
CA PHE A 301 13.87 17.53 5.07
C PHE A 301 12.63 17.98 5.85
N SER A 302 11.52 18.15 5.13
CA SER A 302 10.17 18.27 5.67
C SER A 302 9.18 17.69 4.66
N GLY A 303 8.32 16.77 5.11
CA GLY A 303 7.28 16.21 4.26
C GLY A 303 7.81 15.35 3.09
N GLY A 304 8.92 14.62 3.30
CA GLY A 304 9.56 13.79 2.28
C GLY A 304 10.49 14.54 1.30
N TRP A 305 10.57 15.87 1.39
CA TRP A 305 11.36 16.70 0.47
C TRP A 305 12.34 17.62 1.21
N SER A 306 13.45 17.95 0.55
CA SER A 306 14.44 18.87 1.11
C SER A 306 13.89 20.29 1.19
N VAL A 307 14.26 20.98 2.27
CA VAL A 307 13.92 22.39 2.50
C VAL A 307 15.19 23.24 2.63
N THR A 308 15.05 24.54 2.37
CA THR A 308 16.18 25.48 2.48
C THR A 308 16.45 25.88 3.93
N GLY A 309 17.66 26.37 4.20
CA GLY A 309 18.11 26.70 5.55
C GLY A 309 18.57 25.46 6.33
N GLY A 310 18.37 25.45 7.65
CA GLY A 310 18.81 24.36 8.53
C GLY A 310 20.30 24.43 8.90
N ALA A 311 20.85 23.29 9.30
CA ALA A 311 22.26 23.08 9.60
C ALA A 311 22.75 21.83 8.88
N ALA A 312 24.05 21.75 8.63
CA ALA A 312 24.67 20.55 8.07
C ALA A 312 24.43 19.36 9.02
N ASP A 313 24.23 18.17 8.44
CA ASP A 313 24.26 16.93 9.20
C ASP A 313 25.70 16.69 9.69
N THR A 314 25.84 16.15 10.89
CA THR A 314 27.16 15.92 11.51
C THR A 314 27.26 14.53 12.11
N ILE A 315 26.32 13.64 11.80
CA ILE A 315 26.22 12.32 12.43
C ILE A 315 26.03 11.19 11.41
N ASN A 316 25.41 11.43 10.25
CA ASN A 316 25.16 10.38 9.25
C ASN A 316 26.29 10.29 8.22
N ASN A 317 26.61 9.06 7.76
CA ASN A 317 27.53 8.83 6.64
C ASN A 317 26.82 8.64 5.28
N LEU A 318 25.64 9.22 5.18
CA LEU A 318 24.71 9.15 4.07
C LEU A 318 23.90 10.43 4.10
N GLU A 319 24.06 11.27 3.08
CA GLU A 319 23.35 12.54 2.96
C GLU A 319 22.58 12.63 1.66
N ASN A 320 21.37 13.18 1.75
CA ASN A 320 20.46 13.32 0.62
C ASN A 320 19.99 14.77 0.46
N VAL A 321 19.75 15.17 -0.79
CA VAL A 321 18.95 16.35 -1.14
C VAL A 321 17.97 15.95 -2.25
N TYR A 322 16.67 16.03 -1.95
CA TYR A 322 15.58 15.73 -2.89
C TYR A 322 14.73 16.99 -3.13
N VAL A 323 14.72 17.47 -4.37
CA VAL A 323 13.96 18.66 -4.78
C VAL A 323 12.81 18.23 -5.69
N GLN A 324 11.58 18.47 -5.24
CA GLN A 324 10.38 17.98 -5.92
C GLN A 324 10.18 18.59 -7.31
N ASN A 325 10.39 19.90 -7.43
CA ASN A 325 10.16 20.66 -8.66
C ASN A 325 11.42 21.49 -8.98
N PRO A 326 12.50 20.85 -9.45
CA PRO A 326 13.77 21.53 -9.64
C PRO A 326 13.69 22.51 -10.82
N THR A 327 14.31 23.69 -10.69
CA THR A 327 14.39 24.69 -11.77
C THR A 327 15.76 25.35 -11.84
N GLY A 328 16.24 25.65 -13.05
CA GLY A 328 17.53 26.33 -13.25
C GLY A 328 18.74 25.39 -13.28
N SER A 329 19.93 25.93 -12.97
CA SER A 329 21.17 25.15 -12.87
C SER A 329 21.33 24.56 -11.47
N VAL A 330 22.06 23.44 -11.39
CA VAL A 330 22.34 22.73 -10.16
C VAL A 330 23.85 22.72 -9.91
N ILE A 331 24.27 23.13 -8.72
CA ILE A 331 25.66 23.01 -8.27
C ILE A 331 25.66 22.12 -7.02
N ILE A 332 26.38 21.01 -7.10
CA ILE A 332 26.56 20.05 -6.02
C ILE A 332 27.94 20.27 -5.42
N VAL A 333 27.98 20.45 -4.11
CA VAL A 333 29.19 20.66 -3.33
C VAL A 333 29.25 19.61 -2.23
N VAL A 334 30.40 18.96 -2.09
CA VAL A 334 30.71 18.05 -0.97
C VAL A 334 31.93 18.61 -0.25
N ASP A 335 31.75 18.98 1.01
CA ASP A 335 32.79 19.54 1.86
C ASP A 335 33.36 18.47 2.80
N ALA A 336 34.69 18.37 2.86
CA ALA A 336 35.39 17.52 3.82
C ALA A 336 35.47 18.21 5.19
N SER A 337 34.32 18.41 5.84
CA SER A 337 34.19 19.20 7.08
C SER A 337 35.05 18.70 8.24
N ASN A 338 35.31 17.38 8.31
CA ASN A 338 36.31 16.81 9.20
C ASN A 338 36.80 15.45 8.68
N ILE A 339 38.09 15.30 8.40
CA ILE A 339 38.74 14.03 8.06
C ILE A 339 39.66 13.65 9.22
N ALA A 340 39.22 12.71 10.06
CA ALA A 340 39.86 12.36 11.32
C ALA A 340 40.27 10.88 11.43
N GLY A 341 39.99 10.06 10.42
CA GLY A 341 40.38 8.65 10.39
C GLY A 341 40.64 8.13 8.98
N ASP A 342 41.26 6.95 8.95
CA ASP A 342 41.57 6.18 7.74
C ASP A 342 40.28 5.55 7.22
N GLY A 343 39.66 6.24 6.25
CA GLY A 343 38.47 5.78 5.56
C GLY A 343 38.82 4.86 4.40
N VAL A 344 40.03 4.95 3.82
CA VAL A 344 40.47 4.16 2.66
C VAL A 344 41.75 3.38 3.01
N PRO A 345 41.62 2.17 3.60
CA PRO A 345 42.77 1.38 4.00
C PRO A 345 43.76 1.11 2.86
N TYR A 346 45.04 1.01 3.22
CA TYR A 346 46.15 0.71 2.31
C TYR A 346 46.48 1.79 1.27
N ASN A 347 45.94 2.99 1.42
CA ASN A 347 46.20 4.14 0.55
C ASN A 347 47.42 5.01 0.98
N GLY A 348 48.06 4.68 2.11
CA GLY A 348 49.30 5.32 2.56
C GLY A 348 49.12 6.65 3.30
N ASP A 349 47.88 7.12 3.43
CA ASP A 349 47.46 8.15 4.38
C ASP A 349 46.72 7.49 5.56
N THR A 350 46.72 8.13 6.72
CA THR A 350 45.96 7.71 7.91
C THR A 350 44.70 8.53 8.15
N THR A 351 44.48 9.57 7.32
CA THR A 351 43.31 10.44 7.35
C THR A 351 42.86 10.71 5.93
N ASP A 352 42.02 9.84 5.39
CA ASP A 352 41.45 9.98 4.05
C ASP A 352 39.99 9.53 4.01
N GLN A 353 39.27 10.03 3.01
CA GLN A 353 37.88 9.65 2.78
C GLN A 353 37.53 9.82 1.30
N ASP A 354 37.17 8.71 0.65
CA ASP A 354 36.43 8.74 -0.61
C ASP A 354 34.92 8.85 -0.35
N PHE A 355 34.14 9.13 -1.39
CA PHE A 355 32.69 9.07 -1.32
C PHE A 355 32.11 8.64 -2.66
N VAL A 356 30.81 8.35 -2.64
CA VAL A 356 30.02 8.11 -3.84
C VAL A 356 28.99 9.21 -4.03
N LEU A 357 28.60 9.46 -5.28
CA LEU A 357 27.54 10.40 -5.62
C LEU A 357 26.60 9.77 -6.66
N VAL A 358 25.30 9.82 -6.36
CA VAL A 358 24.20 9.47 -7.25
C VAL A 358 23.34 10.71 -7.45
N CYS A 359 23.17 11.15 -8.69
CA CYS A 359 22.37 12.31 -9.06
C CYS A 359 21.35 11.89 -10.11
N SER A 360 20.14 11.59 -9.67
CA SER A 360 19.02 11.27 -10.56
C SER A 360 18.39 12.54 -11.08
N ASN A 361 17.98 12.50 -12.35
CA ASN A 361 17.50 13.65 -13.10
C ASN A 361 18.57 14.75 -13.30
N CYS A 362 19.79 14.32 -13.60
CA CYS A 362 20.95 15.21 -13.78
C CYS A 362 21.63 14.98 -15.14
N ALA A 363 22.08 16.06 -15.75
CA ALA A 363 22.78 16.06 -17.03
C ALA A 363 24.17 16.73 -16.92
N LEU A 364 25.20 16.09 -17.50
CA LEU A 364 26.58 16.60 -17.52
C LEU A 364 26.92 17.47 -18.74
N PHE A 365 26.09 17.44 -19.77
CA PHE A 365 26.35 18.11 -21.04
C PHE A 365 25.18 19.00 -21.43
N PRO A 366 25.42 20.13 -22.13
CA PRO A 366 24.36 20.95 -22.68
C PRO A 366 23.46 20.16 -23.63
N ASP A 367 22.15 20.28 -23.44
CA ASP A 367 21.12 19.60 -24.22
C ASP A 367 19.78 20.37 -24.10
N PHE A 368 18.71 19.88 -24.70
CA PHE A 368 17.36 20.39 -24.53
C PHE A 368 16.43 19.31 -23.96
N ALA A 369 15.32 19.74 -23.36
CA ALA A 369 14.21 18.84 -23.01
C ALA A 369 12.91 19.31 -23.66
N LEU A 370 11.99 18.37 -23.89
CA LEU A 370 10.68 18.62 -24.46
C LEU A 370 9.61 18.32 -23.42
N SER A 371 8.60 19.18 -23.33
CA SER A 371 7.40 18.94 -22.54
C SER A 371 6.17 19.53 -23.24
N ALA A 372 4.99 19.09 -22.84
CA ALA A 372 3.71 19.54 -23.39
C ALA A 372 2.67 19.72 -22.28
N ASP A 373 1.85 20.77 -22.40
CA ASP A 373 0.68 21.01 -21.55
C ASP A 373 -0.54 21.29 -22.45
N PRO A 374 -1.64 20.50 -22.36
CA PRO A 374 -1.74 19.26 -21.58
C PRO A 374 -0.89 18.14 -22.18
N SER A 375 -0.67 17.03 -21.45
CA SER A 375 -0.02 15.82 -21.99
C SER A 375 -1.00 14.86 -22.69
N SER A 376 -2.31 15.05 -22.44
CA SER A 376 -3.40 14.36 -23.13
C SER A 376 -4.56 15.34 -23.38
N ALA A 377 -5.23 15.22 -24.52
CA ALA A 377 -6.41 16.02 -24.84
C ALA A 377 -7.61 15.12 -25.14
N ILE A 378 -8.79 15.56 -24.69
CA ILE A 378 -10.07 14.91 -25.01
C ILE A 378 -10.90 15.90 -25.83
N ILE A 379 -11.32 15.53 -27.04
CA ILE A 379 -12.02 16.43 -27.96
C ILE A 379 -13.25 15.79 -28.61
N CYS A 380 -14.22 16.64 -28.95
CA CYS A 380 -15.31 16.29 -29.86
C CYS A 380 -15.01 16.84 -31.26
N ALA A 381 -14.87 15.97 -32.25
CA ALA A 381 -14.71 16.39 -33.64
C ALA A 381 -15.92 17.26 -34.09
N PRO A 382 -15.69 18.35 -34.83
CA PRO A 382 -14.46 18.71 -35.54
C PRO A 382 -13.55 19.69 -34.79
N ALA A 383 -13.59 19.76 -33.45
CA ALA A 383 -12.65 20.60 -32.70
C ALA A 383 -11.20 20.12 -32.91
N ASP A 384 -10.27 21.06 -32.93
CA ASP A 384 -8.83 20.73 -32.99
C ASP A 384 -8.32 20.37 -31.59
N ALA A 385 -7.35 19.46 -31.51
CA ALA A 385 -6.59 19.23 -30.28
C ALA A 385 -5.34 20.12 -30.27
N VAL A 386 -5.06 20.75 -29.14
CA VAL A 386 -4.00 21.74 -28.99
C VAL A 386 -3.12 21.39 -27.81
N TYR A 387 -1.80 21.41 -28.03
CA TYR A 387 -0.77 21.13 -27.03
C TYR A 387 0.25 22.26 -27.04
N ASP A 388 0.44 22.92 -25.90
CA ASP A 388 1.49 23.93 -25.73
C ASP A 388 2.80 23.22 -25.40
N LEU A 389 3.75 23.26 -26.33
CA LEU A 389 5.05 22.62 -26.24
C LEU A 389 6.09 23.59 -25.70
N THR A 390 6.89 23.11 -24.75
CA THR A 390 8.05 23.83 -24.22
C THR A 390 9.33 23.08 -24.60
N VAL A 391 10.28 23.81 -25.16
CA VAL A 391 11.64 23.35 -25.45
C VAL A 391 12.57 24.06 -24.47
N SER A 392 12.95 23.39 -23.38
CA SER A 392 13.79 23.96 -22.33
C SER A 392 15.27 23.71 -22.61
N GLN A 393 16.13 24.63 -22.18
CA GLN A 393 17.59 24.46 -22.24
C GLN A 393 18.12 23.72 -21.00
N ILE A 394 19.15 22.92 -21.20
CA ILE A 394 19.97 22.28 -20.16
C ILE A 394 21.39 22.83 -20.31
N LEU A 395 21.98 23.32 -19.21
CA LEU A 395 23.34 23.90 -19.18
C LEU A 395 23.60 24.95 -20.29
N GLY A 396 22.62 25.84 -20.52
CA GLY A 396 22.76 26.96 -21.46
C GLY A 396 22.69 26.60 -22.94
N TYR A 397 22.15 25.43 -23.28
CA TYR A 397 21.93 25.01 -24.66
C TYR A 397 21.06 25.99 -25.45
N ASP A 398 21.56 26.49 -26.58
CA ASP A 398 20.94 27.54 -27.40
C ASP A 398 20.72 27.15 -28.87
N ASP A 399 20.99 25.88 -29.21
CA ASP A 399 20.80 25.36 -30.56
C ASP A 399 19.30 25.26 -30.96
N ASN A 400 19.05 25.29 -32.27
CA ASN A 400 17.69 25.18 -32.82
C ASN A 400 17.20 23.71 -32.83
N VAL A 401 15.97 23.50 -32.36
CA VAL A 401 15.28 22.20 -32.33
C VAL A 401 14.19 22.16 -33.40
N THR A 402 14.27 21.21 -34.32
CA THR A 402 13.23 20.96 -35.33
C THR A 402 12.22 19.95 -34.79
N LEU A 403 10.95 20.35 -34.70
CA LEU A 403 9.86 19.51 -34.20
C LEU A 403 9.18 18.74 -35.33
N SER A 404 8.73 17.53 -35.04
CA SER A 404 7.86 16.73 -35.90
C SER A 404 6.89 15.91 -35.04
N ALA A 405 5.74 15.55 -35.61
CA ALA A 405 4.74 14.73 -34.92
C ALA A 405 4.33 13.54 -35.80
N SER A 406 4.06 12.40 -35.17
CA SER A 406 3.51 11.21 -35.82
C SER A 406 2.52 10.51 -34.90
N GLY A 407 1.75 9.54 -35.41
CA GLY A 407 0.74 8.81 -34.61
C GLY A 407 -0.63 9.50 -34.52
N ASN A 408 -0.78 10.72 -35.02
CA ASN A 408 -2.06 11.42 -35.11
C ASN A 408 -3.09 10.66 -35.98
N PRO A 409 -4.42 10.82 -35.74
CA PRO A 409 -5.45 10.07 -36.44
C PRO A 409 -5.37 10.22 -37.96
N ALA A 410 -5.60 9.14 -38.71
CA ALA A 410 -5.54 9.17 -40.18
C ALA A 410 -6.49 10.25 -40.75
N GLY A 411 -5.96 11.07 -41.67
CA GLY A 411 -6.71 12.19 -42.28
C GLY A 411 -6.62 13.51 -41.52
N THR A 412 -6.04 13.54 -40.32
CA THR A 412 -5.76 14.79 -39.58
C THR A 412 -4.46 15.43 -40.02
N THR A 413 -4.26 16.70 -39.64
CA THR A 413 -3.01 17.45 -39.83
C THR A 413 -2.33 17.68 -38.49
N ALA A 414 -1.00 17.70 -38.44
CA ALA A 414 -0.23 18.13 -37.28
C ALA A 414 0.62 19.36 -37.67
N ALA A 415 0.35 20.51 -37.06
CA ALA A 415 1.01 21.78 -37.39
C ALA A 415 1.61 22.42 -36.13
N PHE A 416 2.77 23.06 -36.30
CA PHE A 416 3.49 23.76 -35.23
C PHE A 416 3.48 25.27 -35.50
N THR A 417 3.22 26.09 -34.48
CA THR A 417 3.25 27.56 -34.62
C THR A 417 4.66 28.11 -34.82
N THR A 418 5.66 27.50 -34.16
CA THR A 418 7.10 27.81 -34.31
C THR A 418 7.87 26.53 -34.58
N ASN A 419 8.58 26.44 -35.71
CA ASN A 419 9.42 25.29 -36.04
C ASN A 419 10.46 25.68 -37.13
N PRO A 420 11.78 25.61 -36.89
CA PRO A 420 12.42 25.17 -35.64
C PRO A 420 12.25 26.16 -34.49
N VAL A 421 12.38 25.66 -33.26
CA VAL A 421 12.35 26.44 -32.01
C VAL A 421 13.80 26.70 -31.57
N THR A 422 14.15 27.96 -31.30
CA THR A 422 15.43 28.30 -30.65
C THR A 422 15.30 28.06 -29.15
N THR A 423 16.28 27.38 -28.56
CA THR A 423 16.23 26.98 -27.14
C THR A 423 16.74 28.12 -26.22
N PRO A 424 16.09 28.42 -25.08
CA PRO A 424 14.77 27.94 -24.68
C PRO A 424 13.65 28.66 -25.45
N GLY A 425 12.57 27.94 -25.75
CA GLY A 425 11.45 28.49 -26.50
C GLY A 425 10.19 27.64 -26.40
N THR A 426 9.12 28.11 -27.02
CA THR A 426 7.83 27.41 -27.05
C THR A 426 7.29 27.28 -28.48
N SER A 427 6.44 26.29 -28.68
CA SER A 427 5.66 26.07 -29.89
C SER A 427 4.29 25.52 -29.49
N GLN A 428 3.30 25.64 -30.35
CA GLN A 428 2.00 24.99 -30.13
C GLN A 428 1.79 23.97 -31.23
N LEU A 429 1.53 22.71 -30.85
CA LEU A 429 1.10 21.66 -31.76
C LEU A 429 -0.43 21.69 -31.85
N THR A 430 -0.94 21.86 -33.08
CA THR A 430 -2.37 21.75 -33.39
C THR A 430 -2.61 20.51 -34.24
N VAL A 431 -3.39 19.57 -33.72
CA VAL A 431 -3.94 18.44 -34.46
C VAL A 431 -5.30 18.85 -35.02
N GLY A 432 -5.30 19.24 -36.29
CA GLY A 432 -6.48 19.76 -36.98
C GLY A 432 -7.10 18.80 -38.00
N ASN A 433 -8.18 19.25 -38.65
CA ASN A 433 -8.95 18.44 -39.61
C ASN A 433 -9.51 17.14 -38.99
N THR A 434 -9.92 17.21 -37.72
CA THR A 434 -10.42 16.08 -36.93
C THR A 434 -11.79 15.58 -37.39
N GLY A 435 -12.54 16.38 -38.16
CA GLY A 435 -13.87 16.00 -38.67
C GLY A 435 -13.89 14.77 -39.61
N SER A 436 -12.74 14.35 -40.15
CA SER A 436 -12.60 13.12 -40.93
C SER A 436 -11.93 11.96 -40.19
N ALA A 437 -11.55 12.15 -38.93
CA ALA A 437 -10.92 11.12 -38.12
C ALA A 437 -11.94 10.12 -37.59
N THR A 438 -11.50 8.88 -37.38
CA THR A 438 -12.28 7.89 -36.64
C THR A 438 -12.20 8.18 -35.15
N ALA A 439 -13.26 7.93 -34.39
CA ALA A 439 -13.20 8.01 -32.93
C ALA A 439 -12.24 6.95 -32.35
N GLY A 440 -11.55 7.31 -31.26
CA GLY A 440 -10.65 6.41 -30.56
C GLY A 440 -9.56 7.15 -29.78
N SER A 441 -8.73 6.37 -29.10
CA SER A 441 -7.55 6.84 -28.36
C SER A 441 -6.31 6.72 -29.23
N TYR A 442 -5.51 7.77 -29.29
CA TYR A 442 -4.30 7.87 -30.10
C TYR A 442 -3.11 8.29 -29.24
N ALA A 443 -1.94 7.73 -29.55
CA ALA A 443 -0.65 8.14 -29.01
C ALA A 443 0.12 8.89 -30.09
N LEU A 444 0.49 10.14 -29.81
CA LEU A 444 1.19 11.02 -30.73
C LEU A 444 2.64 11.21 -30.28
N ASP A 445 3.59 10.74 -31.07
CA ASP A 445 5.01 10.97 -30.80
C ASP A 445 5.43 12.31 -31.38
N VAL A 446 5.85 13.23 -30.50
CA VAL A 446 6.46 14.51 -30.85
C VAL A 446 7.97 14.37 -30.70
N VAL A 447 8.68 14.47 -31.81
CA VAL A 447 10.14 14.33 -31.89
C VAL A 447 10.76 15.70 -32.13
N GLY A 448 11.66 16.12 -31.24
CA GLY A 448 12.56 17.25 -31.44
C GLY A 448 13.93 16.77 -31.85
N VAL A 449 14.45 17.30 -32.96
CA VAL A 449 15.79 16.98 -33.49
C VAL A 449 16.64 18.24 -33.48
N ALA A 450 17.76 18.20 -32.78
CA ALA A 450 18.79 19.21 -32.83
C ALA A 450 20.08 18.66 -33.47
N THR A 451 21.15 19.44 -33.51
CA THR A 451 22.41 19.00 -34.11
C THR A 451 23.12 17.92 -33.28
N THR A 452 22.95 17.96 -31.96
CA THR A 452 23.67 17.13 -30.97
C THR A 452 22.85 15.95 -30.46
N SER A 453 21.52 16.06 -30.46
CA SER A 453 20.62 15.16 -29.74
C SER A 453 19.25 15.11 -30.39
N THR A 454 18.47 14.08 -30.02
CA THR A 454 17.08 13.89 -30.46
C THR A 454 16.29 13.40 -29.27
N HIS A 455 15.17 14.08 -28.98
CA HIS A 455 14.28 13.77 -27.85
C HIS A 455 12.87 13.55 -28.37
N THR A 456 12.13 12.65 -27.71
CA THR A 456 10.74 12.32 -28.07
C THR A 456 9.86 12.31 -26.83
N ILE A 457 8.69 12.92 -26.92
CA ILE A 457 7.61 12.80 -25.94
C ILE A 457 6.37 12.21 -26.63
N THR A 458 5.57 11.45 -25.90
CA THR A 458 4.32 10.86 -26.40
C THR A 458 3.12 11.55 -25.75
N LEU A 459 2.19 12.04 -26.56
CA LEU A 459 0.98 12.74 -26.12
C LEU A 459 -0.27 11.87 -26.34
N GLY A 460 -1.25 11.98 -25.46
CA GLY A 460 -2.54 11.31 -25.59
C GLY A 460 -3.58 12.15 -26.35
N LEU A 461 -4.42 11.49 -27.14
CA LEU A 461 -5.60 12.10 -27.75
C LEU A 461 -6.78 11.13 -27.73
N ASP A 462 -7.82 11.46 -26.96
CA ASP A 462 -9.11 10.79 -27.02
C ASP A 462 -10.05 11.61 -27.90
N LEU A 463 -10.35 11.05 -29.07
CA LEU A 463 -11.18 11.69 -30.09
C LEU A 463 -12.56 11.04 -30.12
N TYR A 464 -13.59 11.84 -29.87
CA TYR A 464 -14.99 11.48 -30.05
C TYR A 464 -15.56 12.16 -31.29
N THR A 465 -16.52 11.53 -31.95
CA THR A 465 -17.16 12.04 -33.19
C THR A 465 -18.65 12.29 -33.04
N ALA A 466 -19.24 11.83 -31.93
CA ALA A 466 -20.65 12.01 -31.61
C ALA A 466 -20.88 11.82 -30.12
N VAL A 467 -22.05 12.24 -29.64
CA VAL A 467 -22.56 11.83 -28.32
C VAL A 467 -22.68 10.30 -28.25
N PRO A 468 -22.54 9.69 -27.06
CA PRO A 468 -22.58 8.25 -26.92
C PRO A 468 -23.95 7.65 -27.30
N LEU A 469 -23.94 6.39 -27.73
CA LEU A 469 -25.17 5.64 -27.94
C LEU A 469 -25.74 5.13 -26.61
N SER A 470 -27.07 5.05 -26.52
CA SER A 470 -27.76 4.51 -25.34
C SER A 470 -27.21 3.12 -24.94
N PRO A 471 -26.83 2.91 -23.67
CA PRO A 471 -26.39 1.61 -23.19
C PRO A 471 -27.57 0.64 -23.09
N THR A 472 -27.26 -0.65 -23.00
CA THR A 472 -28.24 -1.70 -22.71
C THR A 472 -28.07 -2.17 -21.28
N LEU A 473 -29.16 -2.12 -20.51
CA LEU A 473 -29.17 -2.55 -19.11
C LEU A 473 -29.13 -4.08 -19.00
N ILE A 474 -28.36 -4.60 -18.04
CA ILE A 474 -28.13 -6.04 -17.82
C ILE A 474 -28.85 -6.50 -16.53
N ALA A 475 -28.49 -5.94 -15.38
CA ALA A 475 -29.05 -6.29 -14.08
C ALA A 475 -29.30 -5.04 -13.21
N PRO A 476 -30.38 -4.99 -12.40
CA PRO A 476 -31.50 -5.94 -12.37
C PRO A 476 -32.28 -5.99 -13.69
N ALA A 477 -32.68 -7.19 -14.12
CA ALA A 477 -33.42 -7.37 -15.37
C ALA A 477 -34.79 -6.66 -15.32
N ASN A 478 -35.31 -6.24 -16.48
CA ASN A 478 -36.57 -5.52 -16.52
C ASN A 478 -37.74 -6.38 -16.01
N GLY A 479 -38.47 -5.86 -15.01
CA GLY A 479 -39.56 -6.54 -14.34
C GLY A 479 -39.12 -7.64 -13.37
N ALA A 480 -37.83 -7.69 -12.99
CA ALA A 480 -37.35 -8.66 -12.01
C ALA A 480 -38.10 -8.50 -10.68
N ILE A 481 -38.47 -9.63 -10.08
CA ILE A 481 -39.01 -9.73 -8.73
C ILE A 481 -37.98 -10.43 -7.85
N ASP A 482 -38.21 -10.40 -6.54
CA ASP A 482 -37.34 -11.02 -5.54
C ASP A 482 -35.87 -10.54 -5.59
N VAL A 483 -35.67 -9.27 -5.96
CA VAL A 483 -34.34 -8.66 -6.03
C VAL A 483 -33.81 -8.37 -4.61
N SER A 484 -32.51 -8.54 -4.40
CA SER A 484 -31.83 -8.22 -3.13
C SER A 484 -32.09 -6.77 -2.68
N PHE A 485 -31.97 -6.51 -1.38
CA PHE A 485 -32.03 -5.16 -0.81
C PHE A 485 -30.85 -4.28 -1.27
N GLN A 486 -29.73 -4.87 -1.67
CA GLN A 486 -28.56 -4.18 -2.26
C GLN A 486 -28.27 -4.73 -3.67
N PRO A 487 -29.07 -4.37 -4.68
CA PRO A 487 -28.86 -4.87 -6.02
C PRO A 487 -27.60 -4.27 -6.65
N THR A 488 -26.83 -5.11 -7.34
CA THR A 488 -25.80 -4.63 -8.27
C THR A 488 -26.43 -4.24 -9.61
N PHE A 489 -26.33 -2.96 -9.95
CA PHE A 489 -26.68 -2.41 -11.25
C PHE A 489 -25.54 -2.67 -12.24
N SER A 490 -25.86 -3.09 -13.46
CA SER A 490 -24.87 -3.30 -14.52
C SER A 490 -25.44 -3.08 -15.92
N TRP A 491 -24.61 -2.58 -16.83
CA TRP A 491 -24.98 -2.29 -18.22
C TRP A 491 -23.83 -2.58 -19.18
N ASN A 492 -24.13 -2.66 -20.48
CA ASN A 492 -23.09 -2.72 -21.50
C ASN A 492 -22.46 -1.35 -21.71
N ASP A 493 -21.16 -1.35 -21.98
CA ASP A 493 -20.42 -0.16 -22.41
C ASP A 493 -21.06 0.46 -23.66
N ALA A 494 -21.36 1.75 -23.59
CA ALA A 494 -21.90 2.53 -24.68
C ALA A 494 -20.81 2.81 -25.72
N THR A 495 -21.14 2.69 -27.00
CA THR A 495 -20.22 3.11 -28.06
C THR A 495 -19.92 4.60 -27.89
N GLN A 496 -18.64 4.96 -27.76
CA GLN A 496 -18.16 6.31 -27.48
C GLN A 496 -18.59 6.86 -26.10
N GLY A 497 -18.99 5.99 -25.15
CA GLY A 497 -19.21 6.37 -23.75
C GLY A 497 -17.90 6.62 -23.02
N GLN A 498 -17.89 7.65 -22.16
CA GLN A 498 -16.78 7.95 -21.26
C GLN A 498 -17.24 7.72 -19.82
N ASP A 499 -18.33 8.40 -19.44
CA ASP A 499 -18.95 8.27 -18.11
C ASP A 499 -20.44 7.90 -18.25
N TYR A 500 -21.04 7.54 -17.12
CA TYR A 500 -22.41 7.05 -17.02
C TYR A 500 -23.11 7.64 -15.81
N LEU A 501 -24.20 8.37 -16.04
CA LEU A 501 -25.14 8.77 -15.00
C LEU A 501 -26.15 7.66 -14.75
N LEU A 502 -26.03 6.95 -13.63
CA LEU A 502 -27.01 5.99 -13.13
C LEU A 502 -28.06 6.72 -12.29
N GLU A 503 -29.33 6.53 -12.63
CA GLU A 503 -30.46 7.01 -11.83
C GLU A 503 -31.36 5.84 -11.41
N VAL A 504 -31.74 5.80 -10.13
CA VAL A 504 -32.75 4.87 -9.58
C VAL A 504 -33.82 5.69 -8.88
N ALA A 505 -35.09 5.42 -9.18
CA ALA A 505 -36.24 6.20 -8.73
C ALA A 505 -37.39 5.30 -8.25
N THR A 506 -38.26 5.85 -7.40
CA THR A 506 -39.48 5.16 -6.94
C THR A 506 -40.66 5.30 -7.91
N ASP A 507 -40.49 6.05 -9.00
CA ASP A 507 -41.51 6.25 -10.02
C ASP A 507 -40.91 6.27 -11.43
N MET A 508 -41.72 5.84 -12.41
CA MET A 508 -41.29 5.71 -13.80
C MET A 508 -40.97 7.06 -14.48
N ALA A 509 -41.45 8.17 -13.93
CA ALA A 509 -41.17 9.50 -14.47
C ALA A 509 -39.85 10.10 -13.95
N PHE A 510 -39.15 9.39 -13.04
CA PHE A 510 -37.95 9.87 -12.36
C PHE A 510 -38.19 11.21 -11.63
N ALA A 511 -39.40 11.40 -11.08
CA ALA A 511 -39.70 12.58 -10.26
C ALA A 511 -39.10 12.46 -8.84
N ASN A 512 -38.92 11.23 -8.35
CA ASN A 512 -38.36 10.91 -7.04
C ASN A 512 -37.15 9.98 -7.21
N VAL A 513 -36.00 10.56 -7.55
CA VAL A 513 -34.72 9.85 -7.68
C VAL A 513 -34.12 9.64 -6.30
N ILE A 514 -33.75 8.40 -5.99
CA ILE A 514 -33.13 7.98 -4.72
C ILE A 514 -31.64 7.64 -4.85
N ILE A 515 -31.17 7.35 -6.06
CA ILE A 515 -29.74 7.15 -6.40
C ILE A 515 -29.47 7.93 -7.68
N SER A 516 -28.40 8.73 -7.69
CA SER A 516 -27.96 9.54 -8.84
C SER A 516 -26.44 9.63 -8.81
N GLU A 517 -25.76 8.73 -9.53
CA GLU A 517 -24.30 8.58 -9.49
C GLU A 517 -23.69 8.72 -10.88
N THR A 518 -22.58 9.45 -11.01
CA THR A 518 -21.78 9.52 -12.24
C THR A 518 -20.56 8.61 -12.09
N LEU A 519 -20.40 7.69 -13.04
CA LEU A 519 -19.47 6.57 -12.94
C LEU A 519 -18.65 6.43 -14.23
N ASP A 520 -17.36 6.14 -14.11
CA ASP A 520 -16.46 5.77 -15.21
C ASP A 520 -16.43 4.24 -15.46
N THR A 521 -17.31 3.52 -14.78
CA THR A 521 -17.46 2.06 -14.86
C THR A 521 -18.87 1.67 -15.29
N THR A 522 -19.07 0.38 -15.57
CA THR A 522 -20.35 -0.17 -16.06
C THR A 522 -21.13 -0.97 -15.01
N SER A 523 -20.81 -0.78 -13.73
CA SER A 523 -21.52 -1.42 -12.62
C SER A 523 -21.52 -0.59 -11.34
N TYR A 524 -22.54 -0.76 -10.50
CA TYR A 524 -22.66 -0.08 -9.21
C TYR A 524 -23.47 -0.91 -8.21
N THR A 525 -23.01 -1.01 -6.96
CA THR A 525 -23.78 -1.60 -5.85
C THR A 525 -23.97 -0.54 -4.76
N PRO A 526 -25.21 -0.21 -4.37
CA PRO A 526 -25.46 0.75 -3.30
C PRO A 526 -24.94 0.25 -1.95
N ALA A 527 -24.39 1.15 -1.12
CA ALA A 527 -23.95 0.81 0.24
C ALA A 527 -25.12 0.65 1.24
N GLY A 528 -26.30 1.20 0.91
CA GLY A 528 -27.49 1.13 1.75
C GLY A 528 -28.59 0.26 1.14
N ASN A 529 -29.44 -0.30 2.00
CA ASN A 529 -30.56 -1.14 1.59
C ASN A 529 -31.68 -0.31 0.93
N LEU A 530 -32.22 -0.83 -0.15
CA LEU A 530 -33.49 -0.39 -0.72
C LEU A 530 -34.67 -0.91 0.12
N THR A 531 -35.75 -0.14 0.17
CA THR A 531 -36.98 -0.54 0.89
C THR A 531 -37.54 -1.86 0.33
N PRO A 532 -37.82 -2.87 1.17
CA PRO A 532 -38.44 -4.13 0.73
C PRO A 532 -39.84 -3.96 0.17
N ASN A 533 -40.27 -4.94 -0.63
CA ASN A 533 -41.59 -4.96 -1.27
C ASN A 533 -41.95 -3.65 -2.02
N ALA A 534 -40.92 -2.95 -2.53
CA ALA A 534 -41.06 -1.73 -3.29
C ALA A 534 -40.55 -1.95 -4.71
N THR A 535 -41.27 -1.38 -5.68
CA THR A 535 -40.84 -1.35 -7.08
C THR A 535 -40.04 -0.09 -7.35
N TYR A 536 -38.86 -0.25 -7.96
CA TYR A 536 -37.99 0.82 -8.41
C TYR A 536 -37.86 0.81 -9.93
N TYR A 537 -37.51 1.98 -10.46
CA TYR A 537 -37.24 2.22 -11.86
C TYR A 537 -35.82 2.74 -12.00
N TRP A 538 -35.07 2.27 -12.99
CA TRP A 538 -33.70 2.70 -13.18
C TRP A 538 -33.35 2.86 -14.64
N ARG A 539 -32.40 3.76 -14.91
CA ARG A 539 -31.86 4.06 -16.24
C ARG A 539 -30.42 4.53 -16.13
N VAL A 540 -29.71 4.45 -17.24
CA VAL A 540 -28.33 4.94 -17.37
C VAL A 540 -28.22 5.87 -18.55
N THR A 541 -27.63 7.05 -18.35
CA THR A 541 -27.34 8.03 -19.40
C THR A 541 -25.83 8.11 -19.63
N PRO A 542 -25.33 7.69 -20.80
CA PRO A 542 -23.90 7.76 -21.11
C PRO A 542 -23.52 9.18 -21.49
N THR A 543 -22.31 9.62 -21.16
CA THR A 543 -21.80 10.97 -21.45
C THR A 543 -20.39 10.90 -22.01
N ASN A 544 -20.03 11.89 -22.83
CA ASN A 544 -18.66 12.18 -23.24
C ASN A 544 -18.49 13.67 -23.52
N VAL A 545 -17.32 14.10 -23.99
CA VAL A 545 -17.03 15.50 -24.34
C VAL A 545 -17.92 16.10 -25.45
N CYS A 546 -18.55 15.28 -26.29
CA CYS A 546 -19.54 15.74 -27.26
C CYS A 546 -20.90 16.07 -26.62
N GLY A 547 -21.13 15.62 -25.38
CA GLY A 547 -22.34 15.82 -24.60
C GLY A 547 -23.00 14.50 -24.19
N ASP A 548 -24.21 14.64 -23.65
CA ASP A 548 -24.97 13.50 -23.14
C ASP A 548 -25.63 12.71 -24.26
N GLY A 549 -25.49 11.39 -24.20
CA GLY A 549 -26.20 10.45 -25.06
C GLY A 549 -27.67 10.30 -24.66
N ALA A 550 -28.39 9.49 -25.42
CA ALA A 550 -29.74 9.11 -25.01
C ALA A 550 -29.69 8.17 -23.80
N ALA A 551 -30.54 8.42 -22.80
CA ALA A 551 -30.73 7.50 -21.68
C ALA A 551 -31.18 6.12 -22.17
N SER A 552 -30.81 5.07 -21.42
CA SER A 552 -31.29 3.72 -21.63
C SER A 552 -32.82 3.63 -21.57
N ALA A 553 -33.35 2.51 -22.07
CA ALA A 553 -34.71 2.12 -21.70
C ALA A 553 -34.81 2.04 -20.17
N VAL A 554 -35.96 2.47 -19.64
CA VAL A 554 -36.23 2.39 -18.20
C VAL A 554 -36.55 0.94 -17.85
N TYR A 555 -35.76 0.35 -16.97
CA TYR A 555 -36.05 -0.96 -16.39
C TYR A 555 -36.72 -0.78 -15.03
N SER A 556 -37.57 -1.74 -14.66
CA SER A 556 -38.15 -1.81 -13.32
C SER A 556 -37.72 -3.09 -12.61
N PHE A 557 -37.73 -3.07 -11.29
CA PHE A 557 -37.58 -4.28 -10.48
C PHE A 557 -38.29 -4.11 -9.14
N THR A 558 -38.68 -5.22 -8.52
CA THR A 558 -39.29 -5.25 -7.20
C THR A 558 -38.33 -5.93 -6.23
N VAL A 559 -37.98 -5.21 -5.18
CA VAL A 559 -37.17 -5.73 -4.08
C VAL A 559 -38.02 -6.77 -3.34
N ARG A 560 -37.39 -7.91 -2.98
CA ARG A 560 -38.08 -8.99 -2.26
C ARG A 560 -38.78 -8.50 -1.00
N GLU A 561 -39.76 -9.26 -0.52
CA GLU A 561 -40.37 -8.98 0.77
C GLU A 561 -39.35 -9.19 1.90
N ALA A 562 -39.52 -8.45 3.00
CA ALA A 562 -38.71 -8.69 4.19
C ALA A 562 -39.17 -10.00 4.85
N GLU A 563 -38.22 -10.87 5.22
CA GLU A 563 -38.53 -12.02 6.07
C GLU A 563 -39.10 -11.53 7.42
N LEU A 564 -40.23 -12.09 7.84
CA LEU A 564 -40.87 -11.78 9.12
C LEU A 564 -40.79 -12.99 10.03
N LEU A 565 -40.36 -12.78 11.28
CA LEU A 565 -40.49 -13.83 12.29
C LEU A 565 -41.92 -13.84 12.82
N GLY A 566 -42.55 -15.01 12.85
CA GLY A 566 -43.93 -15.16 13.34
C GLY A 566 -44.33 -16.62 13.57
N CYS A 567 -45.48 -16.82 14.22
CA CYS A 567 -46.02 -18.16 14.49
C CYS A 567 -46.21 -18.96 13.19
N SER A 568 -45.53 -20.10 13.08
CA SER A 568 -45.64 -21.01 11.91
C SER A 568 -45.20 -20.39 10.57
N VAL A 569 -44.33 -19.38 10.62
CA VAL A 569 -43.63 -18.82 9.45
C VAL A 569 -42.30 -19.59 9.27
N PRO A 570 -41.75 -19.72 8.04
CA PRO A 570 -40.42 -20.29 7.84
C PRO A 570 -39.33 -19.60 8.67
N GLU A 571 -38.24 -20.33 8.92
CA GLU A 571 -37.09 -19.82 9.67
C GLU A 571 -36.39 -18.66 8.95
N VAL A 572 -35.84 -17.73 9.73
CA VAL A 572 -35.01 -16.62 9.22
C VAL A 572 -33.57 -17.13 9.14
N THR A 573 -33.04 -17.21 7.92
CA THR A 573 -31.71 -17.77 7.59
C THR A 573 -30.65 -16.72 7.29
N PHE A 574 -30.99 -15.43 7.48
CA PHE A 574 -30.14 -14.25 7.24
C PHE A 574 -29.44 -14.16 5.87
N THR A 575 -29.81 -15.01 4.90
CA THR A 575 -29.13 -15.18 3.61
C THR A 575 -29.01 -13.85 2.82
N ASP A 576 -29.93 -12.91 3.06
CA ASP A 576 -29.96 -11.59 2.42
C ASP A 576 -29.65 -10.42 3.38
N GLY A 577 -29.04 -10.69 4.53
CA GLY A 577 -28.82 -9.69 5.58
C GLY A 577 -29.77 -9.83 6.77
N ILE A 578 -29.57 -8.97 7.78
CA ILE A 578 -30.53 -8.83 8.88
C ILE A 578 -31.86 -8.29 8.32
N PRO A 579 -33.01 -8.93 8.61
CA PRO A 579 -34.30 -8.44 8.14
C PRO A 579 -34.52 -6.99 8.56
N VAL A 580 -34.96 -6.12 7.64
CA VAL A 580 -35.10 -4.68 7.93
C VAL A 580 -36.14 -4.36 9.03
N THR A 581 -37.00 -5.33 9.35
CA THR A 581 -37.99 -5.22 10.43
C THR A 581 -37.39 -5.53 11.80
N TRP A 582 -36.18 -6.08 11.83
CA TRP A 582 -35.39 -6.27 13.03
C TRP A 582 -34.55 -5.02 13.27
N THR A 583 -34.36 -4.68 14.53
CA THR A 583 -33.61 -3.48 14.93
C THR A 583 -32.31 -3.89 15.56
N VAL A 584 -31.21 -3.36 15.02
CA VAL A 584 -29.89 -3.43 15.65
C VAL A 584 -29.74 -2.23 16.57
N VAL A 585 -29.53 -2.47 17.86
CA VAL A 585 -29.42 -1.43 18.89
C VAL A 585 -28.01 -1.42 19.44
N ASP A 586 -27.30 -0.32 19.24
CA ASP A 586 -26.02 -0.05 19.88
C ASP A 586 -26.24 0.68 21.22
N ASN A 587 -26.09 -0.04 22.34
CA ASN A 587 -26.20 0.55 23.68
C ASN A 587 -24.85 1.11 24.20
N THR A 588 -23.81 1.16 23.36
CA THR A 588 -22.44 1.56 23.72
C THR A 588 -22.10 2.99 23.33
N GLY A 589 -22.99 3.66 22.60
CA GLY A 589 -22.80 5.05 22.18
C GLY A 589 -21.85 5.23 20.99
N GLY A 590 -21.73 4.23 20.10
CA GLY A 590 -21.01 4.35 18.83
C GLY A 590 -19.66 3.63 18.77
N SER A 591 -19.47 2.51 19.48
CA SER A 591 -18.23 1.71 19.41
C SER A 591 -18.00 1.03 18.06
N GLY A 592 -19.05 0.95 17.22
CA GLY A 592 -19.00 0.26 15.92
C GLY A 592 -19.25 -1.25 16.00
N ILE A 593 -19.26 -1.85 17.21
CA ILE A 593 -19.63 -3.26 17.39
C ILE A 593 -21.15 -3.37 17.41
N VAL A 594 -21.72 -3.73 16.27
CA VAL A 594 -23.15 -3.95 16.09
C VAL A 594 -23.41 -5.30 15.42
N TRP A 595 -24.62 -5.84 15.56
CA TRP A 595 -24.99 -7.03 14.81
C TRP A 595 -24.98 -6.73 13.30
N THR A 596 -24.29 -7.55 12.52
CA THR A 596 -24.24 -7.55 11.05
C THR A 596 -24.44 -9.00 10.55
N THR A 597 -24.08 -9.32 9.30
CA THR A 597 -24.09 -10.70 8.77
C THR A 597 -22.70 -11.22 8.44
N VAL A 598 -22.54 -12.54 8.33
CA VAL A 598 -21.24 -13.18 8.08
C VAL A 598 -20.64 -12.90 6.69
N SER A 599 -21.43 -12.38 5.77
CA SER A 599 -21.04 -11.78 4.48
C SER A 599 -20.32 -10.44 4.64
N ASP A 600 -20.46 -9.80 5.78
CA ASP A 600 -19.68 -8.62 6.17
C ASP A 600 -18.27 -9.05 6.64
N SER A 601 -17.26 -8.33 6.17
CA SER A 601 -15.86 -8.58 6.55
C SER A 601 -15.62 -8.38 8.05
N ALA A 602 -16.47 -7.60 8.73
CA ALA A 602 -16.43 -7.39 10.17
C ALA A 602 -16.72 -8.65 11.00
N CYS A 603 -17.30 -9.69 10.40
CA CYS A 603 -17.65 -10.94 11.09
C CYS A 603 -16.76 -12.14 10.77
N GLY A 604 -15.73 -11.96 9.94
CA GLY A 604 -14.47 -12.72 9.92
C GLY A 604 -14.47 -14.21 9.52
N ILE A 605 -15.42 -15.04 9.97
CA ILE A 605 -15.27 -16.52 9.97
C ILE A 605 -16.39 -17.31 9.28
N GLY A 606 -17.32 -16.66 8.57
CA GLY A 606 -18.45 -17.34 7.91
C GLY A 606 -19.45 -17.96 8.91
N ASN A 607 -20.51 -18.60 8.43
CA ASN A 607 -21.53 -19.21 9.30
C ASN A 607 -20.97 -20.42 10.09
N GLN A 608 -20.88 -20.30 11.41
CA GLN A 608 -20.39 -21.30 12.37
C GLN A 608 -21.50 -21.92 13.23
N THR A 609 -22.76 -21.52 13.03
CA THR A 609 -23.90 -22.03 13.81
C THR A 609 -24.23 -23.49 13.49
N GLY A 610 -23.77 -23.98 12.33
CA GLY A 610 -24.17 -25.26 11.74
C GLY A 610 -25.48 -25.22 10.97
N GLY A 611 -26.09 -24.04 10.86
CA GLY A 611 -27.33 -23.76 10.15
C GLY A 611 -27.19 -23.58 8.64
N SER A 612 -28.30 -23.18 8.00
CA SER A 612 -28.37 -22.97 6.56
C SER A 612 -28.31 -21.48 6.20
N GLY A 613 -27.64 -21.13 5.10
CA GLY A 613 -27.52 -19.72 4.69
C GLY A 613 -26.43 -18.95 5.45
N GLU A 614 -26.72 -17.71 5.78
CA GLU A 614 -25.83 -16.78 6.49
C GLU A 614 -26.22 -16.71 7.97
N ALA A 615 -25.39 -16.14 8.85
CA ALA A 615 -25.77 -15.90 10.24
C ALA A 615 -25.74 -14.40 10.56
N ALA A 616 -26.62 -13.96 11.45
CA ALA A 616 -26.43 -12.69 12.13
C ALA A 616 -25.29 -12.84 13.13
N CYS A 617 -24.38 -11.87 13.17
CA CYS A 617 -23.13 -11.98 13.91
C CYS A 617 -22.75 -10.68 14.61
N ALA A 618 -22.09 -10.78 15.75
CA ALA A 618 -21.44 -9.68 16.44
C ALA A 618 -20.04 -10.11 16.84
N ASP A 619 -19.04 -9.35 16.39
CA ASP A 619 -17.62 -9.63 16.57
C ASP A 619 -16.94 -8.52 17.37
N SER A 620 -16.33 -8.89 18.50
CA SER A 620 -15.55 -7.93 19.28
C SER A 620 -14.18 -7.60 18.65
N ASP A 621 -13.67 -8.45 17.75
CA ASP A 621 -12.40 -8.22 17.06
C ASP A 621 -12.46 -7.04 16.10
N ALA A 622 -13.66 -6.71 15.61
CA ALA A 622 -13.93 -5.52 14.81
C ALA A 622 -13.58 -4.20 15.54
N ALA A 623 -13.51 -4.19 16.88
CA ALA A 623 -13.13 -3.02 17.67
C ALA A 623 -11.65 -2.94 18.07
N GLY A 624 -10.86 -3.98 17.81
CA GLY A 624 -9.44 -4.03 18.14
C GLY A 624 -9.11 -4.22 19.64
N SER A 625 -7.83 -4.47 19.95
CA SER A 625 -7.38 -4.76 21.32
C SER A 625 -7.48 -3.50 22.20
N GLY A 626 -8.27 -3.59 23.29
CA GLY A 626 -8.50 -2.48 24.23
C GLY A 626 -9.88 -1.82 24.14
N ALA A 627 -10.83 -2.46 23.44
CA ALA A 627 -12.19 -1.97 23.25
C ALA A 627 -12.90 -1.65 24.60
N PRO A 628 -13.69 -0.56 24.67
CA PRO A 628 -14.54 -0.28 25.82
C PRO A 628 -15.60 -1.38 25.98
N ALA A 629 -16.24 -1.43 27.16
CA ALA A 629 -17.36 -2.34 27.37
C ALA A 629 -18.43 -2.16 26.29
N TYR A 630 -18.83 -3.25 25.65
CA TYR A 630 -19.82 -3.26 24.58
C TYR A 630 -21.12 -3.93 25.00
N ASN A 631 -22.19 -3.58 24.31
CA ASN A 631 -23.55 -4.05 24.53
C ASN A 631 -24.35 -3.73 23.26
N THR A 632 -24.56 -4.76 22.45
CA THR A 632 -25.34 -4.68 21.21
C THR A 632 -26.49 -5.66 21.27
N GLU A 633 -27.66 -5.22 20.79
CA GLU A 633 -28.88 -6.03 20.76
C GLU A 633 -29.37 -6.17 19.32
N LEU A 634 -29.75 -7.39 18.95
CA LEU A 634 -30.52 -7.68 17.75
C LEU A 634 -31.95 -7.99 18.19
N VAL A 635 -32.87 -7.08 17.88
CA VAL A 635 -34.27 -7.14 18.33
C VAL A 635 -35.17 -7.52 17.16
N THR A 636 -35.97 -8.56 17.33
CA THR A 636 -36.89 -9.04 16.27
C THR A 636 -38.05 -8.06 16.04
N ASN A 637 -38.76 -8.23 14.93
CA ASN A 637 -40.08 -7.62 14.76
C ASN A 637 -41.05 -8.06 15.90
N LEU A 638 -42.08 -7.25 16.14
CA LEU A 638 -43.20 -7.62 17.01
C LEU A 638 -43.94 -8.83 16.41
N ILE A 639 -44.19 -9.85 17.24
CA ILE A 639 -44.84 -11.10 16.85
C ILE A 639 -46.22 -11.16 17.52
N ASP A 640 -47.27 -11.25 16.70
CA ASP A 640 -48.64 -11.46 17.19
C ASP A 640 -48.82 -12.91 17.67
N THR A 641 -49.05 -13.04 18.97
CA THR A 641 -49.25 -14.32 19.68
C THR A 641 -50.71 -14.48 20.14
N THR A 642 -51.62 -13.63 19.66
CA THR A 642 -53.03 -13.64 20.04
C THR A 642 -53.66 -15.00 19.77
N GLY A 643 -54.22 -15.61 20.82
CA GLY A 643 -54.91 -16.91 20.73
C GLY A 643 -54.02 -18.13 20.98
N PHE A 644 -52.72 -17.95 21.17
CA PHE A 644 -51.80 -19.00 21.62
C PHE A 644 -51.60 -18.92 23.13
N SER A 645 -51.37 -20.06 23.77
CA SER A 645 -51.11 -20.17 25.21
C SER A 645 -49.63 -20.38 25.54
N GLN A 646 -48.87 -20.82 24.55
CA GLN A 646 -47.45 -21.14 24.67
C GLN A 646 -46.77 -20.88 23.33
N ILE A 647 -45.53 -20.39 23.39
CA ILE A 647 -44.63 -20.31 22.24
C ILE A 647 -43.30 -20.97 22.61
N ASP A 648 -42.65 -21.53 21.60
CA ASP A 648 -41.29 -22.05 21.66
C ASP A 648 -40.44 -21.29 20.63
N LEU A 649 -39.23 -20.89 21.01
CA LEU A 649 -38.26 -20.23 20.12
C LEU A 649 -37.13 -21.21 19.80
N ASP A 650 -36.93 -21.48 18.51
CA ASP A 650 -35.85 -22.34 18.00
C ASP A 650 -34.86 -21.50 17.19
N PHE A 651 -33.56 -21.71 17.39
CA PHE A 651 -32.49 -21.05 16.63
C PHE A 651 -31.18 -21.84 16.72
N ASN A 652 -30.28 -21.65 15.76
CA ASN A 652 -28.90 -22.10 15.84
C ASN A 652 -28.01 -20.96 16.37
N ALA A 653 -27.06 -21.28 17.25
CA ALA A 653 -26.15 -20.27 17.78
C ALA A 653 -24.72 -20.80 17.97
N TYR A 654 -23.76 -19.91 17.74
CA TYR A 654 -22.35 -20.11 18.04
C TYR A 654 -21.90 -18.96 18.94
N TYR A 655 -21.32 -19.28 20.09
CA TYR A 655 -20.82 -18.27 21.03
C TYR A 655 -19.43 -18.67 21.53
N ARG A 656 -18.44 -17.81 21.34
CA ARG A 656 -17.06 -18.08 21.74
C ARG A 656 -16.61 -17.12 22.83
N ASP A 657 -16.16 -17.72 23.91
CA ASP A 657 -15.74 -17.14 25.17
C ASP A 657 -14.22 -17.36 25.39
N VAL A 658 -13.35 -16.40 25.00
CA VAL A 658 -11.88 -16.57 24.98
C VAL A 658 -11.18 -15.68 26.02
N GLY A 659 -11.38 -15.95 27.32
CA GLY A 659 -10.67 -15.21 28.38
C GLY A 659 -11.34 -15.24 29.75
N ALA A 660 -10.87 -14.38 30.67
CA ALA A 660 -11.39 -14.26 32.04
C ALA A 660 -12.36 -13.06 32.21
N GLY A 661 -13.08 -12.68 31.14
CA GLY A 661 -13.99 -11.54 31.08
C GLY A 661 -15.39 -11.80 31.66
N ASN A 662 -16.25 -10.78 31.64
CA ASN A 662 -17.68 -10.87 32.02
C ASN A 662 -18.57 -10.84 30.77
N ASP A 663 -18.11 -11.44 29.68
CA ASP A 663 -18.80 -11.44 28.38
C ASP A 663 -20.00 -12.39 28.44
N LEU A 664 -21.13 -11.96 27.85
CA LEU A 664 -22.41 -12.64 27.97
C LEU A 664 -23.16 -12.61 26.64
N PHE A 665 -23.61 -13.78 26.22
CA PHE A 665 -24.67 -13.92 25.23
C PHE A 665 -26.00 -14.19 25.94
N LYS A 666 -27.03 -13.40 25.62
CA LYS A 666 -28.36 -13.52 26.24
C LYS A 666 -29.46 -13.57 25.20
N VAL A 667 -30.50 -14.32 25.53
CA VAL A 667 -31.77 -14.29 24.81
C VAL A 667 -32.85 -13.89 25.80
N ASP A 668 -33.54 -12.79 25.51
CA ASP A 668 -34.65 -12.30 26.31
C ASP A 668 -35.93 -12.24 25.48
N VAL A 669 -37.08 -12.38 26.13
CA VAL A 669 -38.41 -12.15 25.54
C VAL A 669 -39.07 -10.92 26.15
N TRP A 670 -39.59 -10.05 25.29
CA TRP A 670 -40.42 -8.93 25.69
C TRP A 670 -41.84 -9.40 25.96
N ASN A 671 -42.35 -8.98 27.09
CA ASN A 671 -43.59 -9.47 27.68
C ASN A 671 -44.71 -8.40 27.62
N GLY A 672 -44.47 -7.29 26.91
CA GLY A 672 -45.32 -6.10 26.89
C GLY A 672 -44.94 -5.02 27.92
N ILE A 673 -44.16 -5.38 28.96
CA ILE A 673 -43.83 -4.48 30.09
C ILE A 673 -42.33 -4.48 30.42
N SER A 674 -41.67 -5.64 30.33
CA SER A 674 -40.25 -5.81 30.64
C SER A 674 -39.65 -6.97 29.85
N TRP A 675 -38.33 -6.94 29.64
CA TRP A 675 -37.56 -8.06 29.12
C TRP A 675 -37.40 -9.14 30.18
N ILE A 676 -37.71 -10.38 29.83
CA ILE A 676 -37.54 -11.58 30.66
C ILE A 676 -36.39 -12.39 30.06
N ASN A 677 -35.37 -12.69 30.87
CA ASN A 677 -34.25 -13.52 30.43
C ASN A 677 -34.66 -14.99 30.29
N LEU A 678 -34.46 -15.53 29.10
CA LEU A 678 -34.69 -16.94 28.77
C LEU A 678 -33.38 -17.74 28.78
N LEU A 679 -32.30 -17.11 28.32
CA LEU A 679 -30.99 -17.73 28.20
C LEU A 679 -29.89 -16.75 28.58
N THR A 680 -28.87 -17.24 29.28
CA THR A 680 -27.60 -16.56 29.48
C THR A 680 -26.48 -17.57 29.32
N TRP A 681 -25.51 -17.27 28.46
CA TRP A 681 -24.26 -18.02 28.32
C TRP A 681 -23.08 -17.12 28.68
N ASP A 682 -22.16 -17.70 29.44
CA ASP A 682 -20.90 -17.12 29.94
C ASP A 682 -19.71 -18.07 29.65
N ALA A 683 -19.85 -18.96 28.67
CA ALA A 683 -18.85 -19.95 28.28
C ALA A 683 -19.03 -20.36 26.81
N ASN A 684 -17.99 -20.94 26.20
CA ASN A 684 -17.99 -21.40 24.80
C ASN A 684 -19.15 -22.37 24.47
N HIS A 685 -19.82 -22.13 23.35
CA HIS A 685 -20.82 -22.97 22.72
C HIS A 685 -20.57 -23.06 21.20
N ASP A 686 -20.03 -24.20 20.77
CA ASP A 686 -19.69 -24.46 19.38
C ASP A 686 -20.93 -24.90 18.59
N GLY A 687 -21.61 -23.96 17.92
CA GLY A 687 -22.56 -24.22 16.83
C GLY A 687 -23.63 -25.25 17.18
N GLN A 688 -24.61 -24.84 17.99
CA GLN A 688 -25.65 -25.73 18.49
C GLN A 688 -27.06 -25.19 18.24
N ALA A 689 -27.99 -26.11 17.97
CA ALA A 689 -29.41 -25.82 17.98
C ALA A 689 -29.90 -25.59 19.42
N VAL A 690 -30.58 -24.48 19.63
CA VAL A 690 -31.17 -24.04 20.89
C VAL A 690 -32.68 -24.02 20.74
N SER A 691 -33.37 -24.61 21.70
CA SER A 691 -34.83 -24.61 21.78
C SER A 691 -35.25 -24.09 23.16
N LEU A 692 -36.00 -22.99 23.17
CA LEU A 692 -36.49 -22.33 24.38
C LEU A 692 -38.01 -22.51 24.47
N ASP A 693 -38.41 -23.56 25.16
CA ASP A 693 -39.81 -24.00 25.23
C ASP A 693 -40.61 -23.38 26.38
N ASN A 694 -41.94 -23.47 26.29
CA ASN A 694 -42.90 -23.14 27.34
C ASN A 694 -42.93 -21.65 27.72
N ILE A 695 -42.65 -20.77 26.77
CA ILE A 695 -42.75 -19.33 26.98
C ILE A 695 -44.24 -18.98 27.02
N VAL A 696 -44.74 -18.61 28.21
CA VAL A 696 -46.17 -18.33 28.43
C VAL A 696 -46.58 -17.12 27.62
N ALA A 697 -47.57 -17.31 26.73
CA ALA A 697 -47.97 -16.29 25.78
C ALA A 697 -48.58 -15.06 26.49
N LEU A 698 -48.01 -13.90 26.19
CA LEU A 698 -48.54 -12.57 26.47
C LEU A 698 -49.01 -11.98 25.13
N ASN A 699 -49.85 -10.93 25.16
CA ASN A 699 -50.27 -10.26 23.92
C ASN A 699 -49.05 -9.56 23.32
N ASP A 700 -48.65 -9.99 22.13
CA ASP A 700 -47.54 -9.49 21.32
C ASP A 700 -46.16 -9.58 21.99
N VAL A 701 -45.25 -10.39 21.42
CA VAL A 701 -43.90 -10.61 21.97
C VAL A 701 -42.82 -10.15 21.00
N GLN A 702 -41.63 -9.87 21.53
CA GLN A 702 -40.40 -9.69 20.76
C GLN A 702 -39.30 -10.52 21.40
N PHE A 703 -38.34 -10.94 20.61
CA PHE A 703 -37.11 -11.52 21.12
C PHE A 703 -35.96 -10.54 20.92
N ARG A 704 -34.97 -10.61 21.81
CA ARG A 704 -33.70 -9.95 21.57
C ARG A 704 -32.55 -10.89 21.87
N PHE A 705 -31.56 -10.84 20.99
CA PHE A 705 -30.27 -11.47 21.17
C PHE A 705 -29.29 -10.38 21.60
N THR A 706 -28.82 -10.46 22.82
CA THR A 706 -27.89 -9.48 23.39
C THR A 706 -26.51 -10.07 23.47
N TYR A 707 -25.54 -9.31 22.98
CA TYR A 707 -24.14 -9.60 23.14
C TYR A 707 -23.47 -8.42 23.84
N ALA A 708 -22.95 -8.68 25.04
CA ALA A 708 -22.38 -7.64 25.88
C ALA A 708 -21.15 -8.14 26.62
N GLY A 709 -20.15 -7.29 26.77
CA GLY A 709 -18.85 -7.72 27.23
C GLY A 709 -17.87 -6.57 27.47
N ASN A 710 -16.66 -6.90 27.90
CA ASN A 710 -15.56 -5.95 28.09
C ASN A 710 -14.18 -6.50 27.67
N GLY A 711 -14.16 -7.64 26.97
CA GLY A 711 -12.96 -8.28 26.42
C GLY A 711 -12.76 -8.13 24.90
N PHE A 712 -11.65 -8.69 24.39
CA PHE A 712 -11.27 -8.81 22.96
C PHE A 712 -11.05 -10.30 22.60
N ASP A 713 -11.30 -10.75 21.36
CA ASP A 713 -11.30 -12.17 20.88
C ASP A 713 -12.57 -12.99 21.20
N TRP A 714 -13.76 -12.39 21.00
CA TRP A 714 -15.07 -12.98 21.34
C TRP A 714 -16.08 -12.77 20.23
N TYR A 715 -16.98 -13.74 20.07
CA TYR A 715 -17.86 -13.81 18.92
C TYR A 715 -19.21 -14.45 19.23
N ALA A 716 -20.29 -13.87 18.70
CA ALA A 716 -21.64 -14.42 18.80
C ALA A 716 -22.31 -14.47 17.42
N GLN A 717 -22.92 -15.60 17.09
CA GLN A 717 -23.77 -15.79 15.91
C GLN A 717 -25.12 -16.38 16.28
N VAL A 718 -26.14 -15.97 15.52
CA VAL A 718 -27.51 -16.50 15.58
C VAL A 718 -27.99 -16.75 14.15
N ASP A 719 -28.64 -17.88 13.94
CA ASP A 719 -29.09 -18.36 12.63
C ASP A 719 -30.36 -19.24 12.77
N ASP A 720 -31.03 -19.52 11.64
CA ASP A 720 -32.23 -20.36 11.51
C ASP A 720 -33.29 -20.09 12.59
N VAL A 721 -33.63 -18.81 12.79
CA VAL A 721 -34.52 -18.40 13.88
C VAL A 721 -35.98 -18.67 13.49
N SER A 722 -36.70 -19.46 14.29
CA SER A 722 -38.10 -19.80 14.05
C SER A 722 -38.92 -19.85 15.35
N ILE A 723 -40.24 -19.73 15.22
CA ILE A 723 -41.18 -19.77 16.34
C ILE A 723 -42.28 -20.81 16.09
N THR A 724 -42.48 -21.68 17.07
CA THR A 724 -43.62 -22.59 17.12
C THR A 724 -44.63 -22.11 18.16
N CYS A 725 -45.91 -21.98 17.79
CA CYS A 725 -46.97 -21.50 18.68
C CYS A 725 -48.02 -22.59 18.96
N HIS A 726 -48.40 -22.74 20.22
CA HIS A 726 -49.30 -23.79 20.72
C HIS A 726 -50.54 -23.19 21.39
N GLY A 727 -51.70 -23.82 21.23
CA GLY A 727 -52.98 -23.34 21.77
C GLY A 727 -53.73 -24.37 22.62
N SER A 728 -54.48 -23.88 23.61
CA SER A 728 -55.50 -24.65 24.35
C SER A 728 -56.72 -24.90 23.47
N GLU A 729 -57.19 -26.14 23.37
CA GLU A 729 -58.43 -26.50 22.64
C GLU A 729 -59.62 -25.60 23.03
N TYR A 730 -60.18 -24.89 22.05
CA TYR A 730 -61.60 -24.55 22.02
C TYR A 730 -62.18 -24.97 20.66
N MET A 731 -62.80 -26.15 20.68
CA MET A 731 -64.05 -26.53 19.99
C MET A 731 -64.43 -25.80 18.69
N HIS A 732 -64.43 -26.59 17.61
CA HIS A 732 -65.27 -26.46 16.42
C HIS A 732 -66.48 -25.52 16.54
N PHE A 733 -66.51 -24.50 15.69
CA PHE A 733 -67.68 -24.20 14.86
C PHE A 733 -67.22 -23.84 13.45
N LEU A 734 -67.44 -24.77 12.50
CA LEU A 734 -67.51 -24.43 11.09
C LEU A 734 -68.70 -23.49 10.87
N PRO A 735 -68.58 -22.58 9.89
CA PRO A 735 -69.44 -22.78 8.74
C PRO A 735 -68.67 -22.75 7.43
N ILE A 736 -68.93 -23.78 6.64
CA ILE A 736 -68.89 -23.77 5.18
C ILE A 736 -69.52 -22.47 4.66
N ILE A 737 -68.86 -21.81 3.71
CA ILE A 737 -69.39 -21.13 2.50
C ILE A 737 -68.13 -20.70 1.72
N ASN A 738 -67.72 -21.50 0.72
CA ASN A 738 -67.90 -21.19 -0.71
C ASN A 738 -67.64 -19.73 -1.07
N HIS A 739 -66.69 -19.48 -1.98
CA HIS A 739 -66.96 -18.73 -3.22
C HIS A 739 -65.74 -18.80 -4.17
N PRO A 740 -65.92 -18.43 -5.46
CA PRO A 740 -65.30 -19.02 -6.65
C PRO A 740 -64.02 -18.32 -7.13
#